data_AF-A0AAN8KSU5-F1
#
_entry.id   AF-A0AAN8KSU5-F1
#
_cell.length_a   1.000
_cell.length_b   1.000
_cell.length_c   1.000
_cell.angle_alpha   90.00
_cell.angle_beta   90.00
_cell.angle_gamma   90.00
#
_symmetry.space_group_name_H-M   'P 1'
#
loop_
_entity.id
_entity.type
_entity.pdbx_description
1 polymer ?
#
loop_
_entity_poly.entity_id
_entity_poly.type
_entity_poly.pdbx_seq_one_letter_code
_entity_poly.pdbx_strand_id
1 'polypeptide(L)'
;MKCPRCHTLCEEGQPFCLRCNPIVEEEREPGSLKDVTYDRGRSGAAEDTLPMDSSSDEEDFHDASDQFLDLYLGEDEDTSQRVQADGLDAEPAQHMDAAVEELSSPGNITVHYVGSDSVSLSWLPFDQAQRYELTYSCDTQREILSIQGSNSTEVEGLDPGTEYTFSVTSFTDDRNQRASVTLSMYTKPVPPEKIKIDNVSSESVSLSWDKPVGVIKACLVTCSCDGEEVQKITTESNTLTISSLIPGVKYSFHVSTVLKNGTQSKSAVTYARTKTHLESLLLDLGLEQHYTEKLTLSTVLQIDEKTVTDEPAQTLSALPWIFLKRLGECSLSKSQILNKLLSNPQQYHDTFVHHDMECAVFVFFDNLDTKYKLLTSQHTKAQLFLVGNPQSKSFSIAALKKTAAELNLKKSNVILKTKQMNDADFVKNLRNTVGEVIKSSKSRMPLEQMVEVAHELGILVDEDCQECQSAKQNADAITSKIHDTPQYKERQLPLQGQIWKELARLEKEECRLQKAGDKNIETYKSELQTEKRQLREQQRRYDMSEAMTCFINAISSTGLERSYFLKWMRMNLDNLSRKNLSGLRELYKEKSQNTSENKEEIAYLDKQISNSSLGTEHFLREMGQLYESAVLLSETEESRQQLQHLPKLCAELLLDGFPLELVDGDASNIPLRWVSDVLHQLNVLVQPKNKILVVTVLGVQSTGKSTLLNTMFGVQFAVSSGRCTRGAFMLLIKVKDDFKKELNCDFVVIIDTEGLKSPELAQLDDSYEHDNELATLVVGLSDVTIINIAMENSTEMKDILQIVVHAFLRMKEVGRKPKCQFVHQNVADVSAHDKNMRDRKLLLEQLNEMTQAAASMESKEENKIFTDVMEYNPETGNWYIPGLWHGSPPMAPVNAGYSESVYEFKKNMIEVLEKCEASGNNITEFSGVDKKLVECCEV
;
A
#
# COMPACT_ATOMS: atom_id res chain seq x y z
N MET A 1 35.49 -2.90 27.48
CA MET A 1 35.76 -4.23 26.87
C MET A 1 35.28 -4.28 25.41
N LYS A 2 35.75 -5.23 24.58
CA LYS A 2 35.15 -5.48 23.24
C LYS A 2 33.91 -6.37 23.35
N CYS A 3 32.85 -6.03 22.62
CA CYS A 3 31.66 -6.87 22.51
C CYS A 3 31.96 -8.20 21.77
N PRO A 4 31.54 -9.38 22.27
CA PRO A 4 31.78 -10.65 21.59
C PRO A 4 30.92 -10.82 20.32
N ARG A 5 29.74 -10.19 20.23
CA ARG A 5 28.84 -10.27 19.05
C ARG A 5 29.24 -9.37 17.89
N CYS A 6 29.61 -8.11 18.17
CA CYS A 6 29.83 -7.09 17.12
C CYS A 6 31.21 -6.42 17.16
N HIS A 7 32.12 -6.90 18.03
CA HIS A 7 33.53 -6.47 18.17
C HIS A 7 33.78 -4.97 18.38
N THR A 8 32.72 -4.20 18.63
CA THR A 8 32.75 -2.78 19.00
C THR A 8 33.36 -2.64 20.39
N LEU A 9 34.10 -1.56 20.63
CA LEU A 9 34.66 -1.21 21.93
C LEU A 9 33.59 -0.53 22.79
N CYS A 10 33.17 -1.19 23.87
CA CYS A 10 32.30 -0.62 24.90
C CYS A 10 33.15 -0.14 26.08
N GLU A 11 32.68 0.89 26.78
CA GLU A 11 33.27 1.36 28.04
C GLU A 11 33.19 0.27 29.13
N GLU A 12 34.07 0.33 30.13
CA GLU A 12 34.07 -0.66 31.22
C GLU A 12 33.04 -0.27 32.29
N GLY A 13 32.10 -1.18 32.57
CA GLY A 13 31.01 -0.98 33.52
C GLY A 13 29.61 -0.83 32.92
N GLN A 14 29.46 -0.72 31.60
CA GLN A 14 28.13 -0.76 30.96
C GLN A 14 27.54 -2.19 30.96
N PRO A 15 26.32 -2.43 31.47
CA PRO A 15 25.69 -3.75 31.53
C PRO A 15 25.05 -4.20 30.21
N PHE A 16 25.13 -3.39 29.15
CA PHE A 16 24.58 -3.67 27.83
C PHE A 16 25.46 -3.05 26.73
N CYS A 17 25.33 -3.55 25.51
CA CYS A 17 26.03 -2.99 24.34
C CYS A 17 25.04 -2.15 23.54
N LEU A 18 25.32 -0.85 23.34
CA LEU A 18 24.45 0.13 22.66
C LEU A 18 23.95 -0.27 21.25
N ARG A 19 24.51 -1.32 20.64
CA ARG A 19 24.12 -1.89 19.33
C ARG A 19 23.37 -3.24 19.44
N CYS A 20 23.28 -3.84 20.63
CA CYS A 20 22.90 -5.26 20.84
C CYS A 20 22.29 -5.52 22.25
N ASN A 21 21.47 -4.63 22.82
CA ASN A 21 20.87 -4.82 24.15
C ASN A 21 19.97 -6.08 24.26
N PRO A 22 19.89 -6.74 25.44
CA PRO A 22 20.88 -6.93 26.50
C PRO A 22 21.34 -8.42 26.57
N ILE A 23 22.24 -8.75 27.51
CA ILE A 23 22.67 -10.13 27.78
C ILE A 23 22.03 -10.63 29.08
N VAL A 24 21.52 -11.86 29.07
CA VAL A 24 21.09 -12.63 30.26
C VAL A 24 21.69 -14.03 30.15
N GLU A 25 22.19 -14.57 31.27
CA GLU A 25 22.83 -15.89 31.32
C GLU A 25 21.80 -17.02 31.50
N GLU A 26 22.06 -18.18 30.88
CA GLU A 26 21.23 -19.38 31.04
C GLU A 26 21.71 -20.27 32.20
N GLU A 27 20.78 -20.80 32.99
CA GLU A 27 20.97 -22.04 33.74
C GLU A 27 19.68 -22.90 33.73
N ARG A 28 19.70 -24.07 33.08
CA ARG A 28 19.63 -25.40 33.75
C ARG A 28 19.65 -26.62 32.83
N GLU A 29 20.04 -27.73 33.45
CA GLU A 29 20.54 -29.01 32.91
C GLU A 29 19.57 -29.86 32.04
N PRO A 30 20.10 -30.82 31.24
CA PRO A 30 19.32 -31.78 30.45
C PRO A 30 18.99 -33.10 31.18
N GLY A 31 17.95 -33.83 30.76
CA GLY A 31 17.69 -35.17 31.34
C GLY A 31 16.62 -36.08 30.71
N SER A 32 16.98 -36.88 29.68
CA SER A 32 16.36 -38.19 29.29
C SER A 32 14.88 -38.18 28.80
N LEU A 33 14.35 -39.09 27.95
CA LEU A 33 14.62 -40.52 27.68
C LEU A 33 14.35 -40.93 26.19
N LYS A 34 15.07 -41.96 25.72
CA LYS A 34 14.72 -43.08 24.77
C LYS A 34 13.77 -42.79 23.57
N ASP A 35 14.18 -42.84 22.30
CA ASP A 35 14.81 -43.96 21.52
C ASP A 35 13.88 -45.18 21.25
N VAL A 36 14.13 -45.90 20.12
CA VAL A 36 13.61 -47.23 19.70
C VAL A 36 12.16 -47.30 19.11
N THR A 37 11.83 -47.90 17.94
CA THR A 37 12.57 -48.49 16.77
C THR A 37 11.64 -48.78 15.53
N TYR A 38 12.25 -49.12 14.37
CA TYR A 38 11.83 -50.15 13.35
C TYR A 38 10.61 -49.86 12.40
N ASP A 39 10.50 -50.39 11.15
CA ASP A 39 11.33 -51.28 10.28
C ASP A 39 11.01 -51.08 8.76
N ARG A 40 11.87 -51.61 7.85
CA ARG A 40 11.70 -51.85 6.38
C ARG A 40 11.69 -50.64 5.43
N GLY A 41 12.27 -50.66 4.21
CA GLY A 41 13.04 -51.68 3.47
C GLY A 41 12.24 -52.46 2.39
N ARG A 42 12.78 -52.90 1.24
CA ARG A 42 14.10 -52.67 0.57
C ARG A 42 14.12 -53.37 -0.82
N SER A 43 13.94 -52.67 -1.94
CA SER A 43 14.36 -53.09 -3.32
C SER A 43 14.02 -52.01 -4.37
N GLY A 44 14.71 -51.90 -5.52
CA GLY A 44 16.03 -52.44 -5.89
C GLY A 44 16.15 -52.98 -7.32
N ALA A 45 16.92 -52.29 -8.18
CA ALA A 45 17.41 -52.71 -9.52
C ALA A 45 16.35 -52.98 -10.62
N ALA A 46 16.67 -52.92 -11.93
CA ALA A 46 17.69 -52.18 -12.70
C ALA A 46 17.30 -52.23 -14.22
N GLU A 47 18.06 -51.54 -15.09
CA GLU A 47 18.54 -51.98 -16.44
C GLU A 47 17.55 -52.58 -17.50
N ASP A 48 17.68 -52.35 -18.82
CA ASP A 48 18.59 -51.49 -19.60
C ASP A 48 18.06 -51.26 -21.04
N THR A 49 18.76 -50.43 -21.84
CA THR A 49 18.77 -50.32 -23.32
C THR A 49 17.44 -50.00 -24.06
N LEU A 50 17.31 -49.05 -25.02
CA LEU A 50 18.12 -48.67 -26.20
C LEU A 50 18.11 -49.72 -27.34
N PRO A 51 18.27 -49.33 -28.64
CA PRO A 51 18.12 -48.00 -29.26
C PRO A 51 17.45 -47.99 -30.67
N MET A 52 17.47 -46.83 -31.33
CA MET A 52 17.50 -46.60 -32.80
C MET A 52 16.21 -46.97 -33.61
N ASP A 53 16.00 -46.47 -34.84
CA ASP A 53 16.82 -45.58 -35.68
C ASP A 53 15.98 -44.65 -36.59
N SER A 54 16.64 -43.67 -37.24
CA SER A 54 16.38 -43.09 -38.58
C SER A 54 14.99 -42.54 -38.97
N SER A 55 14.84 -41.58 -39.89
CA SER A 55 15.75 -40.53 -40.40
C SER A 55 14.92 -39.52 -41.21
N SER A 56 15.44 -38.29 -41.36
CA SER A 56 15.43 -37.48 -42.61
C SER A 56 14.06 -37.15 -43.29
N ASP A 57 13.95 -36.26 -44.28
CA ASP A 57 14.92 -35.40 -44.99
C ASP A 57 14.45 -33.93 -44.99
N GLU A 58 15.44 -33.03 -44.99
CA GLU A 58 15.67 -31.85 -45.86
C GLU A 58 14.52 -31.27 -46.73
N GLU A 59 14.38 -29.94 -46.74
CA GLU A 59 14.89 -29.06 -47.83
C GLU A 59 14.81 -27.57 -47.43
N ASP A 60 15.67 -26.73 -48.02
CA ASP A 60 15.91 -25.32 -47.64
C ASP A 60 15.02 -24.30 -48.38
N PHE A 61 15.06 -23.02 -47.97
CA PHE A 61 15.33 -21.91 -48.90
C PHE A 61 15.87 -20.64 -48.20
N HIS A 62 16.70 -19.88 -48.92
CA HIS A 62 17.34 -18.60 -48.55
C HIS A 62 16.31 -17.43 -48.43
N ASP A 63 16.62 -16.19 -48.00
CA ASP A 63 17.87 -15.41 -47.81
C ASP A 63 17.61 -14.25 -46.78
N ALA A 64 18.43 -13.25 -46.42
CA ALA A 64 19.74 -12.73 -46.86
C ALA A 64 20.42 -11.87 -45.75
N SER A 65 21.66 -11.39 -46.00
CA SER A 65 22.45 -10.35 -45.28
C SER A 65 22.83 -10.62 -43.80
N ASP A 66 24.08 -10.76 -43.38
CA ASP A 66 25.40 -10.10 -43.64
C ASP A 66 25.75 -9.01 -42.61
N GLN A 67 26.83 -9.13 -41.80
CA GLN A 67 28.28 -9.36 -42.04
C GLN A 67 29.04 -8.04 -42.38
N PHE A 68 30.30 -7.80 -41.97
CA PHE A 68 31.26 -8.55 -41.12
C PHE A 68 32.11 -7.58 -40.25
N LEU A 69 33.06 -8.13 -39.48
CA LEU A 69 34.12 -7.41 -38.76
C LEU A 69 35.42 -7.26 -39.58
N ASP A 70 36.42 -6.62 -38.95
CA ASP A 70 37.84 -7.01 -38.94
C ASP A 70 38.95 -6.44 -39.87
N LEU A 71 40.14 -6.39 -39.25
CA LEU A 71 41.53 -6.44 -39.75
C LEU A 71 42.15 -5.29 -40.57
N TYR A 72 43.34 -4.84 -40.11
CA TYR A 72 44.58 -4.78 -40.91
C TYR A 72 45.86 -4.71 -40.03
N LEU A 73 46.97 -5.31 -40.46
CA LEU A 73 48.33 -5.29 -39.84
C LEU A 73 49.45 -5.47 -40.90
N GLY A 74 50.70 -5.13 -40.53
CA GLY A 74 51.96 -5.21 -41.32
C GLY A 74 52.79 -3.90 -41.16
N GLU A 75 54.09 -3.82 -40.80
CA GLU A 75 55.35 -4.57 -41.09
C GLU A 75 55.96 -4.22 -42.48
N ASP A 76 57.26 -3.86 -42.67
CA ASP A 76 58.32 -3.36 -41.72
C ASP A 76 59.15 -2.16 -42.32
N GLU A 77 60.49 -2.01 -42.48
CA GLU A 77 61.73 -2.82 -42.35
C GLU A 77 63.02 -1.90 -42.21
N ASP A 78 63.83 -2.06 -41.14
CA ASP A 78 65.26 -1.61 -40.91
C ASP A 78 65.68 -0.11 -41.08
N THR A 79 66.90 0.41 -40.77
CA THR A 79 68.21 -0.14 -40.29
C THR A 79 68.97 0.81 -39.31
N SER A 80 70.14 0.40 -38.78
CA SER A 80 70.89 1.08 -37.68
C SER A 80 72.26 1.74 -38.01
N GLN A 81 72.57 2.82 -37.26
CA GLN A 81 73.89 3.32 -36.77
C GLN A 81 75.14 3.43 -37.69
N ARG A 82 75.81 4.60 -37.67
CA ARG A 82 77.15 4.76 -37.02
C ARG A 82 77.75 6.18 -36.94
N VAL A 83 78.33 6.47 -35.78
CA VAL A 83 79.56 7.23 -35.45
C VAL A 83 80.35 7.87 -36.61
N GLN A 84 80.61 9.18 -36.55
CA GLN A 84 81.98 9.74 -36.32
C GLN A 84 81.94 11.22 -35.87
N ALA A 85 83.05 11.71 -35.32
CA ALA A 85 83.33 13.12 -35.05
C ALA A 85 84.63 13.51 -35.75
N ASP A 86 84.83 14.80 -36.08
CA ASP A 86 86.10 15.53 -35.91
C ASP A 86 86.04 16.98 -36.45
N GLY A 87 86.91 17.83 -35.89
CA GLY A 87 87.66 18.84 -36.65
C GLY A 87 86.98 20.14 -37.09
N LEU A 88 87.18 21.21 -36.30
CA LEU A 88 87.33 22.58 -36.81
C LEU A 88 88.48 23.30 -36.06
N ASP A 89 89.69 23.23 -36.63
CA ASP A 89 90.84 24.04 -36.20
C ASP A 89 90.91 25.36 -36.98
N ALA A 90 91.05 26.49 -36.28
CA ALA A 90 91.55 27.76 -36.83
C ALA A 90 91.96 28.76 -35.72
N GLU A 91 93.19 28.66 -35.24
CA GLU A 91 93.88 29.72 -34.48
C GLU A 91 94.30 30.90 -35.40
N PRO A 92 94.82 32.04 -34.87
CA PRO A 92 94.49 32.71 -33.61
C PRO A 92 94.32 34.25 -33.79
N ALA A 93 93.89 34.96 -32.74
CA ALA A 93 94.06 36.42 -32.67
C ALA A 93 94.30 36.90 -31.23
N GLN A 94 95.50 37.43 -30.96
CA GLN A 94 95.81 38.15 -29.73
C GLN A 94 95.42 39.63 -29.88
N HIS A 95 94.68 40.21 -28.94
CA HIS A 95 95.12 41.46 -28.27
C HIS A 95 94.27 41.87 -27.07
N MET A 96 94.98 42.27 -26.01
CA MET A 96 94.59 43.21 -24.94
C MET A 96 93.23 43.04 -24.24
N ASP A 97 93.29 42.52 -23.02
CA ASP A 97 92.38 42.93 -21.95
C ASP A 97 92.36 44.45 -21.82
N ALA A 98 91.17 45.03 -21.87
CA ALA A 98 90.85 46.32 -21.26
C ALA A 98 89.76 46.05 -20.23
N ALA A 99 90.10 46.09 -18.95
CA ALA A 99 89.17 45.74 -17.89
C ALA A 99 87.97 46.71 -17.87
N VAL A 100 86.79 46.17 -18.17
CA VAL A 100 85.50 46.76 -17.81
C VAL A 100 85.03 46.06 -16.54
N GLU A 101 84.72 46.82 -15.50
CA GLU A 101 84.24 46.26 -14.24
C GLU A 101 82.85 45.63 -14.43
N GLU A 102 82.76 44.30 -14.33
CA GLU A 102 81.48 43.61 -14.11
C GLU A 102 80.99 43.95 -12.70
N LEU A 103 80.07 44.90 -12.60
CA LEU A 103 79.42 45.28 -11.35
C LEU A 103 78.39 44.22 -10.94
N SER A 104 78.47 43.82 -9.68
CA SER A 104 77.69 42.71 -9.13
C SER A 104 76.21 43.05 -8.96
N SER A 105 75.35 42.06 -9.22
CA SER A 105 73.92 42.16 -8.94
C SER A 105 73.63 42.07 -7.43
N PRO A 106 72.43 42.49 -6.98
CA PRO A 106 71.88 41.96 -5.73
C PRO A 106 71.89 40.42 -5.78
N GLY A 107 72.15 39.78 -4.63
CA GLY A 107 72.26 38.32 -4.56
C GLY A 107 70.90 37.62 -4.58
N ASN A 108 70.92 36.30 -4.79
CA ASN A 108 69.75 35.46 -5.02
C ASN A 108 68.56 35.73 -4.08
N ILE A 109 67.36 35.81 -4.67
CA ILE A 109 66.11 35.86 -3.92
C ILE A 109 65.95 34.53 -3.14
N THR A 110 65.72 34.66 -1.84
CA THR A 110 65.39 33.59 -0.90
C THR A 110 63.95 33.76 -0.46
N VAL A 111 63.15 32.69 -0.49
CA VAL A 111 61.74 32.72 -0.10
C VAL A 111 61.55 32.03 1.23
N HIS A 112 60.88 32.71 2.17
CA HIS A 112 60.65 32.24 3.54
C HIS A 112 59.27 31.62 3.70
N TYR A 113 58.27 32.15 2.99
CA TYR A 113 56.88 31.67 3.04
C TYR A 113 56.20 31.81 1.68
N VAL A 114 55.34 30.85 1.37
CA VAL A 114 54.41 30.89 0.23
C VAL A 114 53.03 30.52 0.78
N GLY A 115 52.09 31.44 0.73
CA GLY A 115 50.67 31.27 1.04
C GLY A 115 49.86 30.97 -0.22
N SER A 116 48.54 31.14 -0.12
CA SER A 116 47.64 31.15 -1.29
C SER A 116 47.53 32.52 -1.93
N ASP A 117 47.63 33.58 -1.13
CA ASP A 117 47.41 34.98 -1.46
C ASP A 117 48.64 35.87 -1.20
N SER A 118 49.73 35.25 -0.73
CA SER A 118 50.83 35.92 -0.05
C SER A 118 52.17 35.20 -0.29
N VAL A 119 53.28 35.94 -0.42
CA VAL A 119 54.64 35.39 -0.51
C VAL A 119 55.62 36.27 0.27
N SER A 120 56.45 35.66 1.12
CA SER A 120 57.47 36.36 1.90
C SER A 120 58.87 36.12 1.35
N LEU A 121 59.54 37.21 0.97
CA LEU A 121 60.78 37.25 0.20
C LEU A 121 61.90 37.94 0.98
N SER A 122 63.14 37.54 0.74
CA SER A 122 64.33 38.37 1.00
C SER A 122 65.38 38.22 -0.10
N TRP A 123 66.32 39.13 -0.16
CA TRP A 123 67.49 39.07 -1.04
C TRP A 123 68.73 39.48 -0.24
N LEU A 124 69.91 39.09 -0.73
CA LEU A 124 71.15 39.60 -0.16
C LEU A 124 71.29 41.09 -0.55
N PRO A 125 71.50 42.00 0.42
CA PRO A 125 71.67 43.41 0.11
C PRO A 125 72.97 43.65 -0.68
N PHE A 126 72.98 44.74 -1.44
CA PHE A 126 74.13 45.24 -2.17
C PHE A 126 74.62 46.55 -1.54
N ASP A 127 75.90 46.63 -1.18
CA ASP A 127 76.45 47.64 -0.26
C ASP A 127 76.33 49.12 -0.73
N GLN A 128 75.96 49.35 -1.99
CA GLN A 128 75.74 50.70 -2.55
C GLN A 128 74.27 51.02 -2.87
N ALA A 129 73.33 50.09 -2.68
CA ALA A 129 71.92 50.29 -3.02
C ALA A 129 71.16 51.06 -1.94
N GLN A 130 70.55 52.19 -2.30
CA GLN A 130 69.70 52.97 -1.39
C GLN A 130 68.21 52.59 -1.47
N ARG A 131 67.78 52.01 -2.60
CA ARG A 131 66.39 51.59 -2.85
C ARG A 131 66.35 50.26 -3.59
N TYR A 132 65.40 49.42 -3.23
CA TYR A 132 64.99 48.27 -4.02
C TYR A 132 63.63 48.51 -4.66
N GLU A 133 63.42 47.95 -5.84
CA GLU A 133 62.13 47.92 -6.52
C GLU A 133 61.80 46.46 -6.83
N LEU A 134 60.77 45.95 -6.17
CA LEU A 134 60.24 44.62 -6.44
C LEU A 134 59.11 44.76 -7.46
N THR A 135 59.35 44.29 -8.68
CA THR A 135 58.28 44.01 -9.64
C THR A 135 57.80 42.59 -9.42
N TYR A 136 56.49 42.35 -9.38
CA TYR A 136 55.91 41.01 -9.55
C TYR A 136 54.92 41.01 -10.70
N SER A 137 54.88 39.91 -11.44
CA SER A 137 53.92 39.72 -12.53
C SER A 137 53.54 38.27 -12.76
N CYS A 138 52.26 38.07 -13.06
CA CYS A 138 51.69 36.88 -13.68
C CYS A 138 51.07 37.29 -15.05
N ASP A 139 50.31 36.41 -15.70
CA ASP A 139 49.67 36.69 -17.00
C ASP A 139 48.60 37.81 -16.94
N THR A 140 48.01 38.05 -15.76
CA THR A 140 46.87 38.97 -15.56
C THR A 140 47.22 40.26 -14.81
N GLN A 141 48.27 40.25 -13.98
CA GLN A 141 48.63 41.32 -13.05
C GLN A 141 50.12 41.64 -13.17
N ARG A 142 50.48 42.93 -13.11
CA ARG A 142 51.87 43.38 -12.92
C ARG A 142 51.93 44.63 -12.08
N GLU A 143 52.62 44.53 -10.95
CA GLU A 143 52.73 45.59 -9.95
C GLU A 143 54.18 45.80 -9.51
N ILE A 144 54.44 46.96 -8.89
CA ILE A 144 55.78 47.45 -8.57
C ILE A 144 55.77 48.07 -7.17
N LEU A 145 56.49 47.45 -6.24
CA LEU A 145 56.67 47.93 -4.86
C LEU A 145 58.05 48.56 -4.69
N SER A 146 58.06 49.81 -4.19
CA SER A 146 59.29 50.55 -3.88
C SER A 146 59.65 50.37 -2.40
N ILE A 147 60.80 49.75 -2.14
CA ILE A 147 61.22 49.30 -0.82
C ILE A 147 62.46 50.09 -0.38
N GLN A 148 62.40 50.69 0.82
CA GLN A 148 63.46 51.51 1.40
C GLN A 148 63.92 50.90 2.73
N GLY A 149 65.24 50.83 2.94
CA GLY A 149 65.83 50.40 4.23
C GLY A 149 65.66 48.93 4.62
N SER A 150 65.01 48.10 3.79
CA SER A 150 64.82 46.66 4.02
C SER A 150 65.33 45.83 2.84
N ASN A 151 65.82 44.62 3.13
CA ASN A 151 66.18 43.58 2.15
C ASN A 151 65.19 42.40 2.16
N SER A 152 64.01 42.58 2.79
CA SER A 152 62.90 41.63 2.78
C SER A 152 61.55 42.35 2.67
N THR A 153 60.54 41.62 2.16
CA THR A 153 59.14 42.06 2.14
C THR A 153 58.21 40.87 2.09
N GLU A 154 56.99 41.05 2.59
CA GLU A 154 55.84 40.25 2.21
C GLU A 154 55.16 40.92 1.01
N VAL A 155 54.57 40.13 0.12
CA VAL A 155 53.69 40.57 -0.97
C VAL A 155 52.33 39.92 -0.71
N GLU A 156 51.28 40.71 -0.58
CA GLU A 156 49.91 40.27 -0.33
C GLU A 156 49.02 40.56 -1.55
N GLY A 157 47.84 39.92 -1.64
CA GLY A 157 46.87 40.17 -2.71
C GLY A 157 47.18 39.46 -4.03
N LEU A 158 47.88 38.33 -3.96
CA LEU A 158 48.21 37.48 -5.10
C LEU A 158 47.07 36.49 -5.42
N ASP A 159 46.90 36.12 -6.69
CA ASP A 159 45.93 35.10 -7.10
C ASP A 159 46.39 33.68 -6.64
N PRO A 160 45.52 32.86 -6.03
CA PRO A 160 45.84 31.48 -5.68
C PRO A 160 46.09 30.58 -6.89
N GLY A 161 47.02 29.65 -6.74
CA GLY A 161 47.36 28.66 -7.77
C GLY A 161 48.01 29.23 -9.04
N THR A 162 48.57 30.43 -8.97
CA THR A 162 49.08 31.21 -10.12
C THR A 162 50.60 31.33 -10.06
N GLU A 163 51.25 31.29 -11.22
CA GLU A 163 52.69 31.51 -11.35
C GLU A 163 53.01 33.01 -11.37
N TYR A 164 53.80 33.46 -10.41
CA TYR A 164 54.31 34.82 -10.32
C TYR A 164 55.82 34.82 -10.52
N THR A 165 56.29 35.73 -11.39
CA THR A 165 57.71 36.06 -11.53
C THR A 165 58.00 37.32 -10.74
N PHE A 166 58.83 37.19 -9.72
CA PHE A 166 59.33 38.27 -8.86
C PHE A 166 60.68 38.74 -9.38
N SER A 167 60.89 40.06 -9.47
CA SER A 167 62.11 40.69 -9.95
C SER A 167 62.52 41.83 -9.01
N VAL A 168 63.66 41.67 -8.33
CA VAL A 168 64.21 42.70 -7.44
C VAL A 168 65.29 43.47 -8.20
N THR A 169 65.03 44.76 -8.45
CA THR A 169 65.99 45.68 -9.06
C THR A 169 66.58 46.60 -7.98
N SER A 170 67.90 46.73 -7.94
CA SER A 170 68.61 47.67 -7.06
C SER A 170 68.80 49.03 -7.73
N PHE A 171 68.83 50.11 -6.95
CA PHE A 171 69.07 51.48 -7.41
C PHE A 171 70.14 52.19 -6.57
N THR A 172 71.10 52.81 -7.26
CA THR A 172 72.12 53.72 -6.75
C THR A 172 71.76 55.18 -7.10
N ASP A 173 72.48 56.17 -6.56
CA ASP A 173 72.22 57.60 -6.85
C ASP A 173 72.36 57.95 -8.34
N ASP A 174 73.33 57.34 -9.02
CA ASP A 174 73.54 57.46 -10.46
C ASP A 174 72.52 56.59 -11.22
N ARG A 175 71.48 57.24 -11.76
CA ARG A 175 70.24 56.65 -12.33
C ARG A 175 70.38 55.62 -13.48
N ASN A 176 71.59 55.20 -13.83
CA ASN A 176 71.92 54.43 -15.04
C ASN A 176 72.29 52.95 -14.81
N GLN A 177 72.35 52.47 -13.56
CA GLN A 177 72.61 51.04 -13.29
C GLN A 177 71.35 50.34 -12.75
N ARG A 178 71.06 49.16 -13.31
CA ARG A 178 69.89 48.33 -12.99
C ARG A 178 70.22 46.85 -13.12
N ALA A 179 70.91 46.30 -12.13
CA ALA A 179 71.02 44.86 -11.99
C ALA A 179 69.75 44.33 -11.29
N SER A 180 69.08 43.37 -11.93
CA SER A 180 67.83 42.76 -11.46
C SER A 180 67.98 41.24 -11.33
N VAL A 181 67.62 40.70 -10.16
CA VAL A 181 67.53 39.24 -9.94
C VAL A 181 66.07 38.79 -10.03
N THR A 182 65.81 37.66 -10.69
CA THR A 182 64.46 37.15 -10.98
C THR A 182 64.23 35.74 -10.42
N LEU A 183 63.02 35.48 -9.91
CA LEU A 183 62.58 34.17 -9.44
C LEU A 183 61.09 33.95 -9.79
N SER A 184 60.77 32.82 -10.42
CA SER A 184 59.40 32.41 -10.73
C SER A 184 58.93 31.30 -9.79
N MET A 185 57.71 31.40 -9.26
CA MET A 185 57.09 30.35 -8.43
C MET A 185 55.57 30.45 -8.40
N TYR A 186 54.93 29.37 -7.95
CA TYR A 186 53.47 29.27 -7.82
C TYR A 186 53.01 29.60 -6.39
N THR A 187 51.95 30.39 -6.27
CA THR A 187 51.16 30.46 -5.03
C THR A 187 50.46 29.13 -4.75
N LYS A 188 50.12 28.85 -3.49
CA LYS A 188 49.44 27.59 -3.13
C LYS A 188 48.01 27.57 -3.66
N PRO A 189 47.52 26.42 -4.16
CA PRO A 189 46.13 26.26 -4.56
C PRO A 189 45.20 26.22 -3.32
N VAL A 190 44.03 26.84 -3.45
CA VAL A 190 42.92 26.71 -2.49
C VAL A 190 42.00 25.56 -2.90
N PRO A 191 41.29 24.90 -1.96
CA PRO A 191 40.17 24.01 -2.30
C PRO A 191 39.02 24.77 -2.97
N PRO A 192 38.10 24.08 -3.67
CA PRO A 192 36.82 24.65 -4.03
C PRO A 192 36.01 25.02 -2.77
N GLU A 193 35.45 26.23 -2.71
CA GLU A 193 34.78 26.71 -1.49
C GLU A 193 33.50 25.95 -1.13
N LYS A 194 32.73 25.54 -2.14
CA LYS A 194 31.35 25.07 -2.00
C LYS A 194 31.11 23.84 -2.87
N ILE A 195 31.25 22.66 -2.26
CA ILE A 195 30.81 21.40 -2.87
C ILE A 195 29.31 21.26 -2.63
N LYS A 196 28.53 21.20 -3.70
CA LYS A 196 27.10 20.88 -3.72
C LYS A 196 26.91 19.40 -4.02
N ILE A 197 25.82 18.84 -3.54
CA ILE A 197 25.36 17.50 -3.91
C ILE A 197 24.15 17.72 -4.83
N ASP A 198 24.26 17.32 -6.08
CA ASP A 198 23.25 17.61 -7.11
C ASP A 198 22.20 16.50 -7.21
N ASN A 199 22.61 15.24 -6.99
CA ASN A 199 21.74 14.07 -7.01
C ASN A 199 22.34 12.91 -6.18
N VAL A 200 21.48 12.07 -5.61
CA VAL A 200 21.84 10.87 -4.83
C VAL A 200 20.90 9.73 -5.18
N SER A 201 21.45 8.64 -5.72
CA SER A 201 20.74 7.38 -5.97
C SER A 201 21.10 6.33 -4.91
N SER A 202 20.70 5.07 -5.12
CA SER A 202 21.17 3.96 -4.28
C SER A 202 22.65 3.60 -4.50
N GLU A 203 23.21 3.85 -5.69
CA GLU A 203 24.56 3.40 -6.06
C GLU A 203 25.48 4.54 -6.51
N SER A 204 25.01 5.79 -6.50
CA SER A 204 25.79 6.93 -6.97
C SER A 204 25.46 8.25 -6.27
N VAL A 205 26.45 9.15 -6.24
CA VAL A 205 26.35 10.53 -5.76
C VAL A 205 26.92 11.45 -6.83
N SER A 206 26.17 12.49 -7.20
CA SER A 206 26.62 13.55 -8.11
C SER A 206 26.97 14.80 -7.33
N LEU A 207 28.13 15.36 -7.63
CA LEU A 207 28.72 16.52 -6.96
C LEU A 207 29.06 17.61 -7.98
N SER A 208 28.86 18.86 -7.59
CA SER A 208 29.33 20.04 -8.32
C SER A 208 30.07 20.99 -7.38
N TRP A 209 31.01 21.76 -7.91
CA TRP A 209 31.71 22.78 -7.15
C TRP A 209 32.04 24.00 -8.01
N ASP A 210 32.19 25.15 -7.37
CA ASP A 210 32.56 26.39 -8.06
C ASP A 210 34.01 26.26 -8.60
N LYS A 211 34.30 26.85 -9.77
CA LYS A 211 35.63 26.72 -10.40
C LYS A 211 36.69 27.35 -9.50
N PRO A 212 37.75 26.63 -9.07
CA PRO A 212 38.81 27.24 -8.30
C PRO A 212 39.63 28.23 -9.16
N VAL A 213 40.32 29.16 -8.52
CA VAL A 213 41.18 30.16 -9.16
C VAL A 213 42.58 29.57 -9.41
N GLY A 214 43.26 30.05 -10.47
CA GLY A 214 44.64 29.68 -10.79
C GLY A 214 44.83 28.75 -11.99
N VAL A 215 46.08 28.36 -12.25
CA VAL A 215 46.50 27.55 -13.41
C VAL A 215 46.38 26.05 -13.08
N ILE A 216 45.13 25.64 -12.91
CA ILE A 216 44.73 24.29 -12.48
C ILE A 216 44.98 23.26 -13.59
N LYS A 217 45.30 22.03 -13.17
CA LYS A 217 45.34 20.84 -14.03
C LYS A 217 44.04 20.05 -13.91
N ALA A 218 43.61 19.73 -12.69
CA ALA A 218 42.42 18.95 -12.41
C ALA A 218 41.94 19.15 -10.96
N CYS A 219 40.73 18.70 -10.66
CA CYS A 219 40.29 18.43 -9.29
C CYS A 219 40.42 16.93 -8.98
N LEU A 220 40.93 16.61 -7.79
CA LEU A 220 41.07 15.26 -7.26
C LEU A 220 39.96 15.05 -6.21
N VAL A 221 39.13 14.03 -6.42
CA VAL A 221 38.02 13.66 -5.55
C VAL A 221 38.28 12.28 -4.95
N THR A 222 38.42 12.22 -3.63
CA THR A 222 38.44 10.96 -2.86
C THR A 222 37.08 10.75 -2.21
N CYS A 223 36.49 9.57 -2.42
CA CYS A 223 35.31 9.07 -1.73
C CYS A 223 35.74 8.09 -0.63
N SER A 224 35.31 8.34 0.60
CA SER A 224 35.69 7.52 1.77
C SER A 224 34.50 7.15 2.65
N CYS A 225 34.49 5.91 3.13
CA CYS A 225 33.51 5.35 4.08
C CYS A 225 34.22 5.01 5.38
N ASP A 226 33.71 5.48 6.52
CA ASP A 226 34.26 5.29 7.87
C ASP A 226 35.78 5.56 8.05
N GLY A 227 36.40 6.27 7.10
CA GLY A 227 37.82 6.63 7.06
C GLY A 227 38.63 5.95 5.96
N GLU A 228 38.16 4.84 5.40
CA GLU A 228 38.83 4.11 4.32
C GLU A 228 38.56 4.75 2.95
N GLU A 229 39.55 4.76 2.05
CA GLU A 229 39.40 5.23 0.66
C GLU A 229 38.69 4.15 -0.19
N VAL A 230 37.51 4.48 -0.70
CA VAL A 230 36.67 3.57 -1.50
C VAL A 230 36.89 3.81 -3.00
N GLN A 231 36.96 5.08 -3.41
CA GLN A 231 37.29 5.48 -4.79
C GLN A 231 38.08 6.79 -4.82
N LYS A 232 38.93 6.95 -5.84
CA LYS A 232 39.74 8.15 -6.07
C LYS A 232 39.69 8.50 -7.56
N ILE A 233 39.17 9.67 -7.89
CA ILE A 233 38.94 10.10 -9.28
C ILE A 233 39.57 11.47 -9.51
N THR A 234 40.23 11.66 -10.65
CA THR A 234 40.75 12.96 -11.10
C THR A 234 39.92 13.43 -12.30
N THR A 235 39.44 14.68 -12.27
CA THR A 235 38.58 15.24 -13.31
C THR A 235 38.97 16.67 -13.67
N GLU A 236 38.89 17.01 -14.95
CA GLU A 236 39.04 18.40 -15.45
C GLU A 236 37.72 19.18 -15.42
N SER A 237 36.59 18.50 -15.15
CA SER A 237 35.28 19.12 -14.95
C SER A 237 35.08 19.58 -13.51
N ASN A 238 34.19 20.56 -13.34
CA ASN A 238 33.67 21.01 -12.04
C ASN A 238 32.50 20.15 -11.50
N THR A 239 32.15 19.08 -12.21
CA THR A 239 31.07 18.16 -11.87
C THR A 239 31.57 16.72 -11.94
N LEU A 240 31.16 15.87 -11.01
CA LEU A 240 31.49 14.45 -11.00
C LEU A 240 30.35 13.61 -10.42
N THR A 241 29.96 12.56 -11.14
CA THR A 241 29.15 11.46 -10.58
C THR A 241 30.08 10.31 -10.19
N ILE A 242 29.97 9.88 -8.93
CA ILE A 242 30.69 8.73 -8.37
C ILE A 242 29.67 7.60 -8.26
N SER A 243 29.92 6.49 -8.94
CA SER A 243 29.00 5.34 -9.07
C SER A 243 29.55 4.09 -8.40
N SER A 244 28.79 2.99 -8.37
CA SER A 244 29.18 1.73 -7.71
C SER A 244 29.46 1.89 -6.20
N LEU A 245 28.67 2.75 -5.55
CA LEU A 245 28.59 2.90 -4.09
C LEU A 245 27.58 1.88 -3.53
N ILE A 246 27.72 1.55 -2.24
CA ILE A 246 26.81 0.63 -1.55
C ILE A 246 25.55 1.42 -1.11
N PRO A 247 24.33 0.90 -1.32
CA PRO A 247 23.08 1.53 -0.85
C PRO A 247 23.01 1.72 0.67
N GLY A 248 22.37 2.81 1.11
CA GLY A 248 22.14 3.10 2.54
C GLY A 248 23.41 3.43 3.35
N VAL A 249 24.54 3.72 2.71
CA VAL A 249 25.84 3.96 3.36
C VAL A 249 26.19 5.45 3.34
N LYS A 250 26.80 5.95 4.43
CA LYS A 250 27.25 7.34 4.53
C LYS A 250 28.69 7.47 4.03
N TYR A 251 28.87 8.27 3.00
CA TYR A 251 30.17 8.59 2.41
C TYR A 251 30.61 10.02 2.75
N SER A 252 31.93 10.22 2.75
CA SER A 252 32.58 11.52 2.80
C SER A 252 33.34 11.76 1.49
N PHE A 253 33.20 12.96 0.93
CA PHE A 253 33.75 13.34 -0.37
C PHE A 253 34.73 14.49 -0.19
N HIS A 254 36.00 14.20 -0.48
CA HIS A 254 37.14 15.08 -0.27
C HIS A 254 37.62 15.61 -1.61
N VAL A 255 37.34 16.89 -1.91
CA VAL A 255 37.73 17.53 -3.18
C VAL A 255 38.92 18.45 -2.96
N SER A 256 40.01 18.22 -3.69
CA SER A 256 41.22 19.04 -3.67
C SER A 256 41.60 19.50 -5.08
N THR A 257 42.22 20.66 -5.18
CA THR A 257 42.63 21.28 -6.44
C THR A 257 44.10 20.97 -6.72
N VAL A 258 44.40 20.47 -7.93
CA VAL A 258 45.73 20.04 -8.36
C VAL A 258 46.24 20.96 -9.46
N LEU A 259 47.40 21.60 -9.24
CA LEU A 259 48.06 22.46 -10.22
C LEU A 259 48.84 21.67 -11.28
N LYS A 260 49.21 22.32 -12.39
CA LYS A 260 50.05 21.71 -13.43
C LYS A 260 51.40 21.20 -12.92
N ASN A 261 51.97 21.84 -11.90
CA ASN A 261 53.22 21.43 -11.24
C ASN A 261 53.04 20.27 -10.22
N GLY A 262 51.82 19.74 -10.03
CA GLY A 262 51.52 18.65 -9.12
C GLY A 262 51.20 19.06 -7.67
N THR A 263 51.33 20.34 -7.31
CA THR A 263 50.93 20.85 -5.98
C THR A 263 49.43 20.69 -5.77
N GLN A 264 49.04 20.21 -4.59
CA GLN A 264 47.64 19.97 -4.20
C GLN A 264 47.22 20.91 -3.07
N SER A 265 45.94 21.29 -3.06
CA SER A 265 45.35 22.05 -1.95
C SER A 265 45.07 21.15 -0.74
N LYS A 266 44.64 21.74 0.38
CA LYS A 266 43.82 21.00 1.36
C LYS A 266 42.52 20.54 0.68
N SER A 267 41.86 19.50 1.18
CA SER A 267 40.54 19.10 0.69
C SER A 267 39.42 19.93 1.32
N ALA A 268 38.44 20.35 0.52
CA ALA A 268 37.09 20.62 1.01
C ALA A 268 36.35 19.28 1.20
N VAL A 269 35.43 19.21 2.15
CA VAL A 269 34.75 17.96 2.52
C VAL A 269 33.23 18.16 2.54
N THR A 270 32.49 17.24 1.91
CA THR A 270 31.04 17.12 2.07
C THR A 270 30.64 15.67 2.38
N TYR A 271 29.39 15.45 2.77
CA TYR A 271 28.87 14.14 3.18
C TYR A 271 27.53 13.87 2.51
N ALA A 272 27.35 12.67 1.94
CA ALA A 272 26.06 12.17 1.48
C ALA A 272 25.83 10.75 2.00
N ARG A 273 24.57 10.37 2.16
CA ARG A 273 24.14 8.98 2.40
C ARG A 273 23.47 8.50 1.13
N THR A 274 23.97 7.43 0.50
CA THR A 274 23.28 6.79 -0.63
C THR A 274 21.90 6.34 -0.20
N LYS A 275 20.92 6.42 -1.11
CA LYS A 275 19.59 5.88 -0.85
C LYS A 275 19.66 4.36 -0.62
N THR A 276 18.70 3.76 0.06
CA THR A 276 18.49 2.30 -0.04
C THR A 276 17.93 1.96 -1.42
N HIS A 277 18.00 0.69 -1.85
CA HIS A 277 17.30 0.26 -3.06
C HIS A 277 15.78 0.50 -2.96
N LEU A 278 15.21 0.37 -1.75
CA LEU A 278 13.80 0.64 -1.49
C LEU A 278 13.46 2.13 -1.61
N GLU A 279 14.25 3.02 -1.00
CA GLU A 279 14.09 4.48 -1.13
C GLU A 279 14.21 4.94 -2.59
N SER A 280 15.13 4.36 -3.38
CA SER A 280 15.24 4.68 -4.81
C SER A 280 14.01 4.19 -5.59
N LEU A 281 13.57 2.95 -5.37
CA LEU A 281 12.37 2.41 -6.00
C LEU A 281 11.11 3.21 -5.62
N LEU A 282 11.00 3.67 -4.37
CA LEU A 282 9.89 4.51 -3.90
C LEU A 282 9.93 5.91 -4.51
N LEU A 283 11.12 6.48 -4.77
CA LEU A 283 11.25 7.73 -5.54
C LEU A 283 10.75 7.54 -6.98
N ASP A 284 11.24 6.51 -7.68
CA ASP A 284 10.88 6.22 -9.09
C ASP A 284 9.38 5.91 -9.25
N LEU A 285 8.77 5.34 -8.20
CA LEU A 285 7.34 5.06 -8.09
C LEU A 285 6.50 6.23 -7.51
N GLY A 286 7.11 7.36 -7.15
CA GLY A 286 6.38 8.52 -6.59
C GLY A 286 5.72 8.27 -5.22
N LEU A 287 6.27 7.33 -4.44
CA LEU A 287 5.80 6.89 -3.12
C LEU A 287 6.69 7.31 -1.95
N GLU A 288 7.82 7.99 -2.18
CA GLU A 288 8.78 8.37 -1.12
C GLU A 288 8.12 9.06 0.09
N GLN A 289 7.16 9.96 -0.14
CA GLN A 289 6.39 10.58 0.94
C GLN A 289 5.57 9.56 1.74
N HIS A 290 4.90 8.60 1.07
CA HIS A 290 3.98 7.64 1.67
C HIS A 290 4.64 6.47 2.42
N TYR A 291 5.94 6.32 2.26
CA TYR A 291 6.76 5.46 3.12
C TYR A 291 6.84 6.02 4.56
N THR A 292 6.68 7.33 4.75
CA THR A 292 6.58 7.96 6.08
C THR A 292 5.13 8.37 6.42
N GLU A 293 4.43 9.02 5.49
CA GLU A 293 3.03 9.44 5.62
C GLU A 293 2.07 8.36 5.11
N LYS A 294 1.78 7.39 5.99
CA LYS A 294 0.93 6.23 5.67
C LYS A 294 -0.45 6.64 5.13
N LEU A 295 -0.89 5.96 4.07
CA LEU A 295 -2.21 6.17 3.47
C LEU A 295 -3.33 5.71 4.41
N THR A 296 -4.24 6.64 4.74
CA THR A 296 -5.47 6.32 5.49
C THR A 296 -6.48 5.60 4.60
N LEU A 297 -7.38 4.82 5.20
CA LEU A 297 -8.50 4.20 4.48
C LEU A 297 -9.36 5.28 3.79
N SER A 298 -9.67 6.37 4.48
CA SER A 298 -10.33 7.56 3.93
C SER A 298 -9.59 8.26 2.78
N THR A 299 -8.29 7.98 2.56
CA THR A 299 -7.50 8.43 1.40
C THR A 299 -7.54 7.43 0.25
N VAL A 300 -7.53 6.13 0.54
CA VAL A 300 -7.63 5.08 -0.48
C VAL A 300 -9.04 4.99 -1.09
N LEU A 301 -10.09 5.25 -0.30
CA LEU A 301 -11.49 5.24 -0.74
C LEU A 301 -11.91 6.50 -1.54
N GLN A 302 -11.09 7.55 -1.60
CA GLN A 302 -11.50 8.83 -2.20
C GLN A 302 -11.83 8.71 -3.70
N ILE A 303 -13.00 9.22 -4.10
CA ILE A 303 -13.39 9.30 -5.51
C ILE A 303 -12.68 10.50 -6.14
N ASP A 304 -11.90 10.23 -7.20
CA ASP A 304 -11.29 11.23 -8.08
C ASP A 304 -11.45 10.87 -9.57
N GLU A 305 -11.16 11.82 -10.45
CA GLU A 305 -11.15 11.65 -11.92
C GLU A 305 -10.47 10.33 -12.34
N LYS A 306 -9.30 10.07 -11.75
CA LYS A 306 -8.47 8.87 -11.97
C LYS A 306 -8.99 7.60 -11.27
N THR A 307 -10.18 7.60 -10.68
CA THR A 307 -10.93 6.39 -10.22
C THR A 307 -12.11 6.04 -11.14
N VAL A 308 -12.39 6.89 -12.15
CA VAL A 308 -13.49 6.74 -13.11
C VAL A 308 -12.97 6.58 -14.55
N THR A 309 -11.78 7.11 -14.85
CA THR A 309 -11.09 6.96 -16.14
C THR A 309 -10.09 5.79 -16.12
N ASP A 310 -10.20 4.83 -17.06
CA ASP A 310 -9.16 3.81 -17.27
C ASP A 310 -8.02 4.33 -18.17
N GLU A 311 -7.27 5.32 -17.67
CA GLU A 311 -6.06 5.76 -18.38
C GLU A 311 -4.88 4.80 -18.14
N PRO A 312 -4.16 4.38 -19.19
CA PRO A 312 -2.95 3.57 -19.03
C PRO A 312 -1.85 4.38 -18.32
N ALA A 313 -0.99 3.69 -17.56
CA ALA A 313 0.06 4.31 -16.76
C ALA A 313 1.09 5.05 -17.63
N GLN A 314 0.92 6.37 -17.77
CA GLN A 314 1.80 7.23 -18.57
C GLN A 314 3.19 7.45 -17.95
N THR A 315 3.38 7.12 -16.66
CA THR A 315 4.65 7.24 -15.92
C THR A 315 4.84 6.08 -14.94
N LEU A 316 6.09 5.79 -14.55
CA LEU A 316 6.40 4.85 -13.46
C LEU A 316 5.70 5.27 -12.16
N SER A 317 5.68 6.56 -11.85
CA SER A 317 4.99 7.13 -10.68
C SER A 317 3.46 6.99 -10.71
N ALA A 318 2.84 6.67 -11.85
CA ALA A 318 1.41 6.36 -11.92
C ALA A 318 1.11 4.89 -11.59
N LEU A 319 2.08 3.98 -11.74
CA LEU A 319 1.89 2.53 -11.59
C LEU A 319 1.37 2.12 -10.21
N PRO A 320 1.86 2.63 -9.06
CA PRO A 320 1.36 2.18 -7.77
C PRO A 320 -0.06 2.65 -7.49
N TRP A 321 -0.43 3.84 -7.96
CA TRP A 321 -1.79 4.36 -7.80
C TRP A 321 -2.78 3.58 -8.66
N ILE A 322 -2.41 3.29 -9.91
CA ILE A 322 -3.20 2.43 -10.79
C ILE A 322 -3.24 1.00 -10.24
N PHE A 323 -2.16 0.49 -9.63
CA PHE A 323 -2.13 -0.83 -8.98
C PHE A 323 -2.96 -0.90 -7.69
N LEU A 324 -2.98 0.17 -6.87
CA LEU A 324 -3.81 0.25 -5.66
C LEU A 324 -5.30 0.37 -6.02
N LYS A 325 -5.65 1.12 -7.06
CA LYS A 325 -7.03 1.19 -7.59
C LYS A 325 -7.46 -0.15 -8.19
N ARG A 326 -6.63 -0.73 -9.07
CA ARG A 326 -6.82 -2.07 -9.63
C ARG A 326 -6.65 -3.22 -8.62
N LEU A 327 -6.26 -2.94 -7.37
CA LEU A 327 -6.30 -3.89 -6.25
C LEU A 327 -7.71 -4.01 -5.65
N GLY A 328 -8.54 -2.97 -5.75
CA GLY A 328 -9.98 -3.07 -5.52
C GLY A 328 -10.69 -3.78 -6.68
N GLU A 329 -10.30 -3.47 -7.91
CA GLU A 329 -10.88 -4.03 -9.16
C GLU A 329 -10.25 -5.39 -9.57
N CYS A 330 -9.62 -6.10 -8.62
CA CYS A 330 -8.55 -7.06 -8.93
C CYS A 330 -9.03 -8.38 -9.57
N SER A 331 -9.04 -8.42 -10.90
CA SER A 331 -9.25 -9.63 -11.72
C SER A 331 -8.11 -10.66 -11.62
N LEU A 332 -6.96 -10.28 -11.04
CA LEU A 332 -5.81 -11.16 -10.83
C LEU A 332 -6.02 -12.08 -9.62
N SER A 333 -6.56 -13.26 -9.89
CA SER A 333 -6.72 -14.34 -8.91
C SER A 333 -5.37 -14.91 -8.44
N LYS A 334 -4.68 -14.21 -7.52
CA LYS A 334 -3.59 -14.76 -6.69
C LYS A 334 -4.05 -16.08 -6.01
N SER A 335 -5.34 -16.15 -5.69
CA SER A 335 -6.07 -17.35 -5.25
C SER A 335 -6.05 -18.52 -6.24
N GLN A 336 -6.01 -18.35 -7.58
CA GLN A 336 -5.83 -19.50 -8.49
C GLN A 336 -4.49 -20.20 -8.23
N ILE A 337 -3.44 -19.40 -8.06
CA ILE A 337 -2.07 -19.90 -7.91
C ILE A 337 -1.95 -20.53 -6.53
N LEU A 338 -2.32 -19.81 -5.46
CA LEU A 338 -2.27 -20.30 -4.09
C LEU A 338 -3.21 -21.51 -3.86
N ASN A 339 -4.45 -21.51 -4.34
CA ASN A 339 -5.39 -22.63 -4.15
C ASN A 339 -4.98 -23.89 -4.94
N LYS A 340 -4.32 -23.75 -6.10
CA LYS A 340 -3.73 -24.90 -6.82
C LYS A 340 -2.52 -25.49 -6.08
N LEU A 341 -1.78 -24.68 -5.31
CA LEU A 341 -0.54 -25.08 -4.63
C LEU A 341 -0.77 -25.57 -3.18
N LEU A 342 -1.67 -24.94 -2.42
CA LEU A 342 -1.74 -25.02 -0.95
C LEU A 342 -2.98 -25.77 -0.40
N SER A 343 -3.78 -26.42 -1.25
CA SER A 343 -5.08 -26.99 -0.82
C SER A 343 -4.97 -28.18 0.16
N ASN A 344 -4.86 -27.90 1.46
CA ASN A 344 -4.98 -28.89 2.54
C ASN A 344 -5.58 -28.23 3.80
N PRO A 345 -6.72 -28.70 4.37
CA PRO A 345 -7.47 -27.95 5.40
C PRO A 345 -6.80 -27.73 6.77
N GLN A 346 -5.61 -28.30 7.00
CA GLN A 346 -4.96 -28.38 8.31
C GLN A 346 -3.63 -27.62 8.41
N GLN A 347 -3.29 -26.74 7.46
CA GLN A 347 -2.08 -25.92 7.52
C GLN A 347 -2.39 -24.43 7.32
N TYR A 348 -3.15 -23.87 8.27
CA TYR A 348 -3.17 -22.43 8.51
C TYR A 348 -1.88 -22.04 9.25
N HIS A 349 -0.86 -21.66 8.50
CA HIS A 349 0.35 -21.02 9.00
C HIS A 349 0.65 -19.80 8.14
N ASP A 350 0.63 -18.62 8.74
CA ASP A 350 0.92 -17.34 8.07
C ASP A 350 2.42 -17.26 7.71
N THR A 351 2.76 -17.92 6.60
CA THR A 351 4.11 -18.16 6.10
C THR A 351 4.29 -17.40 4.80
N PHE A 352 5.22 -16.45 4.79
CA PHE A 352 5.50 -15.60 3.64
C PHE A 352 6.69 -16.12 2.83
N VAL A 353 6.78 -15.71 1.56
CA VAL A 353 7.90 -16.07 0.68
C VAL A 353 8.96 -14.98 0.73
N HIS A 354 10.12 -15.30 1.31
CA HIS A 354 11.27 -14.39 1.41
C HIS A 354 12.23 -14.53 0.21
N HIS A 355 13.04 -13.50 -0.08
CA HIS A 355 13.92 -13.46 -1.26
C HIS A 355 15.04 -14.52 -1.24
N ASP A 356 15.43 -14.99 -0.04
CA ASP A 356 16.38 -16.09 0.15
C ASP A 356 15.73 -17.49 0.24
N MET A 357 14.41 -17.62 0.08
CA MET A 357 13.78 -18.93 0.02
C MET A 357 14.13 -19.68 -1.27
N GLU A 358 14.16 -21.01 -1.18
CA GLU A 358 14.25 -21.90 -2.34
C GLU A 358 12.96 -21.80 -3.17
N CYS A 359 12.88 -20.76 -4.01
CA CYS A 359 11.81 -20.57 -4.98
C CYS A 359 11.71 -21.79 -5.91
N ALA A 360 10.51 -22.14 -6.37
CA ALA A 360 10.31 -23.18 -7.37
C ALA A 360 9.41 -22.69 -8.51
N VAL A 361 9.83 -22.93 -9.75
CA VAL A 361 9.19 -22.40 -10.96
C VAL A 361 8.61 -23.56 -11.75
N PHE A 362 7.28 -23.65 -11.85
CA PHE A 362 6.59 -24.69 -12.61
C PHE A 362 6.19 -24.17 -13.99
N VAL A 363 6.97 -24.53 -15.02
CA VAL A 363 6.75 -24.13 -16.41
C VAL A 363 5.81 -25.12 -17.09
N PHE A 364 4.60 -24.67 -17.41
CA PHE A 364 3.63 -25.46 -18.18
C PHE A 364 3.87 -25.29 -19.68
N PHE A 365 3.93 -26.39 -20.43
CA PHE A 365 4.23 -26.34 -21.87
C PHE A 365 3.54 -27.43 -22.70
N ASP A 366 3.10 -27.04 -23.90
CA ASP A 366 2.65 -27.92 -24.99
C ASP A 366 3.69 -28.03 -26.12
N ASN A 367 4.68 -27.13 -26.17
CA ASN A 367 5.87 -27.17 -27.03
C ASN A 367 7.04 -26.44 -26.32
N LEU A 368 8.29 -26.70 -26.72
CA LEU A 368 9.51 -26.07 -26.18
C LEU A 368 10.34 -25.41 -27.28
N ASP A 369 9.84 -24.28 -27.78
CA ASP A 369 10.55 -23.42 -28.73
C ASP A 369 11.66 -22.61 -28.04
N THR A 370 12.66 -22.15 -28.82
CA THR A 370 13.91 -21.50 -28.37
C THR A 370 13.75 -20.27 -27.46
N LYS A 371 12.53 -19.75 -27.27
CA LYS A 371 12.18 -18.67 -26.34
C LYS A 371 12.41 -19.03 -24.87
N TYR A 372 12.57 -20.31 -24.50
CA TYR A 372 12.91 -20.71 -23.12
C TYR A 372 14.25 -20.15 -22.63
N LYS A 373 15.11 -19.60 -23.50
CA LYS A 373 16.36 -18.91 -23.11
C LYS A 373 16.15 -17.72 -22.16
N LEU A 374 14.96 -17.10 -22.09
CA LEU A 374 14.65 -16.13 -21.04
C LEU A 374 14.73 -16.71 -19.62
N LEU A 375 14.52 -18.02 -19.45
CA LEU A 375 14.65 -18.71 -18.16
C LEU A 375 16.11 -18.99 -17.77
N THR A 376 17.05 -18.91 -18.73
CA THR A 376 18.50 -19.04 -18.47
C THR A 376 19.19 -17.72 -18.15
N SER A 377 18.55 -16.57 -18.41
CA SER A 377 19.17 -15.25 -18.34
C SER A 377 18.92 -14.51 -17.02
N GLN A 378 19.28 -15.11 -15.87
CA GLN A 378 19.67 -14.43 -14.61
C GLN A 378 20.00 -15.44 -13.48
N HIS A 379 20.75 -14.99 -12.47
CA HIS A 379 21.26 -15.81 -11.34
C HIS A 379 20.16 -16.22 -10.33
N THR A 380 19.24 -17.09 -10.73
CA THR A 380 18.15 -17.56 -9.85
C THR A 380 18.56 -18.81 -9.06
N LYS A 381 18.38 -18.79 -7.73
CA LYS A 381 18.55 -19.96 -6.83
C LYS A 381 17.40 -20.99 -6.95
N ALA A 382 16.58 -20.91 -8.00
CA ALA A 382 15.25 -21.52 -8.03
C ALA A 382 15.24 -22.97 -8.55
N GLN A 383 14.44 -23.83 -7.92
CA GLN A 383 14.17 -25.18 -8.39
C GLN A 383 13.18 -25.14 -9.57
N LEU A 384 13.68 -25.27 -10.80
CA LEU A 384 12.84 -25.31 -12.00
C LEU A 384 12.16 -26.69 -12.16
N PHE A 385 10.88 -26.69 -12.55
CA PHE A 385 10.06 -27.86 -12.85
C PHE A 385 9.39 -27.68 -14.22
N LEU A 386 9.46 -28.69 -15.09
CA LEU A 386 8.80 -28.69 -16.39
C LEU A 386 7.53 -29.57 -16.33
N VAL A 387 6.37 -28.96 -16.60
CA VAL A 387 5.05 -29.61 -16.54
C VAL A 387 4.46 -29.71 -17.94
N GLY A 388 4.38 -30.92 -18.48
CA GLY A 388 4.09 -31.15 -19.90
C GLY A 388 2.88 -32.04 -20.16
N ASN A 389 2.25 -31.85 -21.33
CA ASN A 389 1.17 -32.70 -21.81
C ASN A 389 1.56 -33.48 -23.08
N PRO A 390 2.07 -34.73 -22.95
CA PRO A 390 2.35 -35.64 -24.07
C PRO A 390 1.17 -36.02 -24.97
N GLN A 391 -0.03 -35.48 -24.72
CA GLN A 391 -1.21 -35.66 -25.56
C GLN A 391 -1.43 -34.48 -26.51
N SER A 392 -0.71 -33.36 -26.35
CA SER A 392 -0.75 -32.25 -27.30
C SER A 392 -0.05 -32.59 -28.61
N LYS A 393 -0.58 -32.10 -29.73
CA LYS A 393 -0.06 -32.36 -31.08
C LYS A 393 1.32 -31.74 -31.34
N SER A 394 1.71 -30.73 -30.55
CA SER A 394 2.99 -30.03 -30.64
C SER A 394 4.07 -30.59 -29.69
N PHE A 395 3.77 -31.64 -28.92
CA PHE A 395 4.63 -32.06 -27.83
C PHE A 395 5.83 -32.91 -28.27
N SER A 396 7.04 -32.37 -28.18
CA SER A 396 8.28 -33.11 -28.48
C SER A 396 9.01 -33.61 -27.24
N ILE A 397 9.03 -34.94 -27.07
CA ILE A 397 9.84 -35.62 -26.03
C ILE A 397 11.34 -35.37 -26.25
N ALA A 398 11.78 -35.20 -27.51
CA ALA A 398 13.17 -34.90 -27.83
C ALA A 398 13.56 -33.48 -27.39
N ALA A 399 12.70 -32.47 -27.68
CA ALA A 399 12.91 -31.10 -27.21
C ALA A 399 12.92 -31.02 -25.68
N LEU A 400 12.02 -31.75 -25.00
CA LEU A 400 12.02 -31.86 -23.54
C LEU A 400 13.31 -32.46 -22.98
N LYS A 401 13.80 -33.58 -23.54
CA LYS A 401 15.05 -34.19 -23.10
C LYS A 401 16.25 -33.26 -23.30
N LYS A 402 16.32 -32.57 -24.44
CA LYS A 402 17.35 -31.56 -24.73
C LYS A 402 17.29 -30.40 -23.74
N THR A 403 16.13 -29.78 -23.59
CA THR A 403 15.91 -28.63 -22.69
C THR A 403 16.18 -29.00 -21.22
N ALA A 404 15.76 -30.19 -20.77
CA ALA A 404 16.05 -30.67 -19.42
C ALA A 404 17.54 -30.93 -19.18
N ALA A 405 18.30 -31.37 -20.19
CA ALA A 405 19.75 -31.52 -20.11
C ALA A 405 20.48 -30.17 -20.11
N GLU A 406 20.10 -29.24 -21.00
CA GLU A 406 20.61 -27.86 -21.05
C GLU A 406 20.40 -27.11 -19.72
N LEU A 407 19.30 -27.41 -19.02
CA LEU A 407 18.93 -26.82 -17.73
C LEU A 407 19.35 -27.68 -16.51
N ASN A 408 20.13 -28.75 -16.70
CA ASN A 408 20.60 -29.68 -15.64
C ASN A 408 19.48 -30.25 -14.71
N LEU A 409 18.28 -30.45 -15.25
CA LEU A 409 17.11 -30.88 -14.48
C LEU A 409 17.12 -32.39 -14.18
N LYS A 410 16.85 -32.73 -12.92
CA LYS A 410 16.66 -34.12 -12.49
C LYS A 410 15.33 -34.67 -12.99
N LYS A 411 15.18 -36.00 -13.05
CA LYS A 411 13.91 -36.66 -13.43
C LYS A 411 12.72 -36.30 -12.51
N SER A 412 12.99 -35.95 -11.25
CA SER A 412 12.02 -35.39 -10.30
C SER A 412 11.42 -34.05 -10.72
N ASN A 413 12.12 -33.31 -11.58
CA ASN A 413 11.78 -31.96 -12.00
C ASN A 413 10.97 -31.94 -13.31
N VAL A 414 10.42 -33.09 -13.73
CA VAL A 414 9.64 -33.24 -14.98
C VAL A 414 8.35 -34.01 -14.71
N ILE A 415 7.20 -33.34 -14.86
CA ILE A 415 5.87 -33.86 -14.54
C ILE A 415 5.06 -33.97 -15.84
N LEU A 416 4.60 -35.17 -16.22
CA LEU A 416 3.95 -35.41 -17.52
C LEU A 416 2.58 -36.07 -17.39
N LYS A 417 1.59 -35.55 -18.13
CA LYS A 417 0.23 -36.13 -18.23
C LYS A 417 0.20 -37.33 -19.18
N THR A 418 0.54 -38.52 -18.68
CA THR A 418 0.57 -39.75 -19.50
C THR A 418 -0.85 -40.21 -19.92
N LYS A 419 -0.95 -41.04 -20.95
CA LYS A 419 -2.24 -41.57 -21.46
C LYS A 419 -2.99 -42.48 -20.48
N GLN A 420 -2.35 -42.93 -19.41
CA GLN A 420 -2.94 -43.78 -18.36
C GLN A 420 -3.36 -42.97 -17.13
N MET A 421 -3.06 -41.67 -17.09
CA MET A 421 -3.28 -40.79 -15.95
C MET A 421 -4.49 -39.88 -16.23
N ASN A 422 -5.55 -40.02 -15.44
CA ASN A 422 -6.68 -39.09 -15.49
C ASN A 422 -6.32 -37.75 -14.81
N ASP A 423 -7.19 -36.76 -14.96
CA ASP A 423 -6.94 -35.39 -14.50
C ASP A 423 -6.81 -35.31 -12.97
N ALA A 424 -7.55 -36.11 -12.21
CA ALA A 424 -7.47 -36.15 -10.76
C ALA A 424 -6.13 -36.73 -10.27
N ASP A 425 -5.65 -37.82 -10.90
CA ASP A 425 -4.33 -38.40 -10.60
C ASP A 425 -3.18 -37.47 -11.01
N PHE A 426 -3.30 -36.76 -12.15
CA PHE A 426 -2.31 -35.77 -12.58
C PHE A 426 -2.24 -34.58 -11.61
N VAL A 427 -3.39 -34.03 -11.20
CA VAL A 427 -3.46 -32.96 -10.18
C VAL A 427 -2.93 -33.44 -8.83
N LYS A 428 -3.21 -34.69 -8.44
CA LYS A 428 -2.69 -35.30 -7.21
C LYS A 428 -1.16 -35.45 -7.25
N ASN A 429 -0.59 -35.84 -8.39
CA ASN A 429 0.86 -35.91 -8.57
C ASN A 429 1.51 -34.53 -8.50
N LEU A 430 0.97 -33.54 -9.22
CA LEU A 430 1.44 -32.14 -9.16
C LEU A 430 1.37 -31.58 -7.72
N ARG A 431 0.25 -31.81 -7.01
CA ARG A 431 0.08 -31.41 -5.60
C ARG A 431 1.09 -32.10 -4.69
N ASN A 432 1.44 -33.37 -4.94
CA ASN A 432 2.47 -34.07 -4.18
C ASN A 432 3.85 -33.41 -4.39
N THR A 433 4.27 -33.17 -5.63
CA THR A 433 5.57 -32.54 -5.92
C THR A 433 5.66 -31.12 -5.35
N VAL A 434 4.60 -30.32 -5.49
CA VAL A 434 4.49 -29.00 -4.85
C VAL A 434 4.58 -29.11 -3.33
N GLY A 435 3.86 -30.07 -2.73
CA GLY A 435 3.89 -30.33 -1.29
C GLY A 435 5.26 -30.81 -0.80
N GLU A 436 6.02 -31.54 -1.62
CA GLU A 436 7.40 -31.95 -1.31
C GLU A 436 8.38 -30.78 -1.38
N VAL A 437 8.28 -29.92 -2.39
CA VAL A 437 9.06 -28.66 -2.47
C VAL A 437 8.78 -27.77 -1.25
N ILE A 438 7.50 -27.56 -0.93
CA ILE A 438 7.10 -26.76 0.22
C ILE A 438 7.59 -27.41 1.53
N LYS A 439 7.66 -28.74 1.65
CA LYS A 439 8.22 -29.45 2.81
C LYS A 439 9.75 -29.46 2.86
N SER A 440 10.45 -29.38 1.73
CA SER A 440 11.92 -29.39 1.67
C SER A 440 12.53 -28.01 1.92
N SER A 441 11.77 -26.93 1.72
CA SER A 441 12.17 -25.57 2.12
C SER A 441 12.53 -25.52 3.61
N LYS A 442 13.83 -25.36 3.90
CA LYS A 442 14.36 -25.24 5.27
C LYS A 442 14.14 -23.85 5.85
N SER A 443 14.09 -22.83 4.99
CA SER A 443 13.65 -21.50 5.37
C SER A 443 12.12 -21.45 5.31
N ARG A 444 11.50 -21.56 6.48
CA ARG A 444 10.11 -21.17 6.73
C ARG A 444 10.12 -20.23 7.91
N MET A 445 9.66 -19.02 7.70
CA MET A 445 9.61 -17.97 8.71
C MET A 445 8.14 -17.61 8.93
N PRO A 446 7.62 -17.66 10.17
CA PRO A 446 6.32 -17.09 10.49
C PRO A 446 6.38 -15.57 10.33
N LEU A 447 5.25 -14.93 10.03
CA LEU A 447 5.18 -13.48 9.77
C LEU A 447 5.82 -12.64 10.89
N GLU A 448 5.66 -13.03 12.15
CA GLU A 448 6.22 -12.33 13.32
C GLU A 448 7.75 -12.33 13.36
N GLN A 449 8.43 -13.26 12.67
CA GLN A 449 9.89 -13.29 12.53
C GLN A 449 10.38 -12.54 11.29
N MET A 450 9.50 -12.18 10.36
CA MET A 450 9.88 -11.32 9.22
C MET A 450 10.22 -9.88 9.63
N VAL A 451 9.95 -9.48 10.88
CA VAL A 451 10.30 -8.17 11.42
C VAL A 451 11.82 -7.92 11.31
N GLU A 452 12.65 -8.91 11.66
CA GLU A 452 14.11 -8.83 11.55
C GLU A 452 14.56 -8.61 10.09
N VAL A 453 13.96 -9.37 9.16
CA VAL A 453 14.17 -9.26 7.71
C VAL A 453 13.71 -7.91 7.16
N ALA A 454 12.57 -7.40 7.64
CA ALA A 454 12.06 -6.10 7.24
C ALA A 454 13.02 -4.98 7.67
N HIS A 455 13.57 -5.05 8.90
CA HIS A 455 14.60 -4.13 9.38
C HIS A 455 15.89 -4.20 8.54
N GLU A 456 16.37 -5.39 8.19
CA GLU A 456 17.53 -5.57 7.31
C GLU A 456 17.32 -4.96 5.90
N LEU A 457 16.10 -5.07 5.36
CA LEU A 457 15.71 -4.49 4.07
C LEU A 457 15.37 -2.99 4.14
N GLY A 458 15.39 -2.37 5.33
CA GLY A 458 15.00 -0.98 5.51
C GLY A 458 13.51 -0.72 5.32
N ILE A 459 12.65 -1.68 5.66
CA ILE A 459 11.19 -1.55 5.68
C ILE A 459 10.76 -1.17 7.10
N LEU A 460 9.97 -0.10 7.25
CA LEU A 460 9.36 0.26 8.53
C LEU A 460 8.27 -0.76 8.89
N VAL A 461 8.31 -1.29 10.11
CA VAL A 461 7.31 -2.24 10.62
C VAL A 461 6.31 -1.50 11.52
N ASP A 462 5.02 -1.75 11.31
CA ASP A 462 3.94 -1.09 12.06
C ASP A 462 4.06 -1.35 13.57
N GLU A 463 4.39 -2.58 13.95
CA GLU A 463 4.59 -3.04 15.33
C GLU A 463 5.78 -2.39 16.06
N ASP A 464 6.70 -1.70 15.39
CA ASP A 464 7.78 -0.95 16.06
C ASP A 464 7.27 0.35 16.71
N CYS A 465 6.21 0.96 16.18
CA CYS A 465 5.73 2.25 16.67
C CYS A 465 4.90 2.11 17.94
N GLN A 466 5.08 3.06 18.87
CA GLN A 466 4.45 3.01 20.19
C GLN A 466 2.92 3.03 20.09
N GLU A 467 2.38 3.76 19.11
CA GLU A 467 0.95 3.83 18.80
C GLU A 467 0.37 2.45 18.43
N CYS A 468 1.08 1.65 17.63
CA CYS A 468 0.63 0.31 17.27
C CYS A 468 0.72 -0.65 18.47
N GLN A 469 1.78 -0.55 19.27
CA GLN A 469 1.96 -1.37 20.47
C GLN A 469 0.90 -1.07 21.53
N SER A 470 0.62 0.20 21.82
CA SER A 470 -0.43 0.63 22.75
C SER A 470 -1.82 0.25 22.25
N ALA A 471 -2.12 0.46 20.97
CA ALA A 471 -3.35 0.03 20.34
C ALA A 471 -3.57 -1.50 20.43
N LYS A 472 -2.52 -2.29 20.18
CA LYS A 472 -2.56 -3.75 20.27
C LYS A 472 -2.81 -4.22 21.70
N GLN A 473 -2.11 -3.64 22.69
CA GLN A 473 -2.33 -3.94 24.11
C GLN A 473 -3.76 -3.62 24.55
N ASN A 474 -4.32 -2.49 24.10
CA ASN A 474 -5.71 -2.11 24.37
C ASN A 474 -6.72 -3.10 23.73
N ALA A 475 -6.47 -3.55 22.50
CA ALA A 475 -7.31 -4.56 21.84
C ALA A 475 -7.23 -5.92 22.55
N ASP A 476 -6.01 -6.41 22.81
CA ASP A 476 -5.77 -7.69 23.50
C ASP A 476 -6.34 -7.70 24.93
N ALA A 477 -6.32 -6.58 25.65
CA ALA A 477 -6.93 -6.44 26.98
C ALA A 477 -8.47 -6.61 26.98
N ILE A 478 -9.13 -6.36 25.84
CA ILE A 478 -10.55 -6.63 25.64
C ILE A 478 -10.73 -8.07 25.14
N THR A 479 -10.02 -8.47 24.07
CA THR A 479 -10.31 -9.74 23.37
C THR A 479 -9.79 -10.98 24.07
N SER A 480 -8.75 -10.88 24.91
CA SER A 480 -8.27 -12.00 25.73
C SER A 480 -9.31 -12.52 26.74
N LYS A 481 -10.27 -11.67 27.13
CA LYS A 481 -11.37 -11.99 28.06
C LYS A 481 -12.56 -12.68 27.39
N ILE A 482 -12.56 -12.81 26.05
CA ILE A 482 -13.66 -13.39 25.27
C ILE A 482 -13.44 -14.91 25.14
N HIS A 483 -13.93 -15.66 26.13
CA HIS A 483 -13.88 -17.13 26.11
C HIS A 483 -15.17 -17.75 25.53
N ASP A 484 -16.32 -17.19 25.90
CA ASP A 484 -17.65 -17.58 25.43
C ASP A 484 -18.37 -16.31 24.94
N THR A 485 -18.70 -16.24 23.65
CA THR A 485 -19.22 -14.99 23.06
C THR A 485 -20.60 -14.59 23.61
N PRO A 486 -21.60 -15.49 23.73
CA PRO A 486 -22.90 -15.14 24.31
C PRO A 486 -22.78 -14.62 25.75
N GLN A 487 -22.07 -15.33 26.63
CA GLN A 487 -21.87 -14.94 28.03
C GLN A 487 -21.04 -13.65 28.17
N TYR A 488 -20.12 -13.39 27.25
CA TYR A 488 -19.39 -12.12 27.20
C TYR A 488 -20.33 -10.95 26.89
N LYS A 489 -21.20 -11.08 25.86
CA LYS A 489 -22.21 -10.05 25.54
C LYS A 489 -23.11 -9.75 26.75
N GLU A 490 -23.70 -10.78 27.37
CA GLU A 490 -24.59 -10.62 28.53
C GLU A 490 -23.95 -9.88 29.73
N ARG A 491 -22.62 -9.94 29.87
CA ARG A 491 -21.88 -9.33 30.99
C ARG A 491 -21.22 -8.00 30.68
N GLN A 492 -20.76 -7.79 29.45
CA GLN A 492 -19.94 -6.64 29.05
C GLN A 492 -20.68 -5.68 28.10
N LEU A 493 -21.73 -6.15 27.43
CA LEU A 493 -22.56 -5.40 26.48
C LEU A 493 -24.08 -5.61 26.78
N PRO A 494 -24.57 -5.36 28.01
CA PRO A 494 -25.94 -5.70 28.42
C PRO A 494 -27.05 -4.80 27.84
N LEU A 495 -26.76 -3.55 27.46
CA LEU A 495 -27.78 -2.54 27.16
C LEU A 495 -28.49 -2.79 25.84
N GLN A 496 -27.79 -3.35 24.84
CA GLN A 496 -28.37 -3.86 23.58
C GLN A 496 -29.12 -5.21 23.73
N GLY A 497 -29.23 -5.72 24.96
CA GLY A 497 -29.96 -6.95 25.28
C GLY A 497 -31.49 -6.78 25.28
N GLN A 498 -32.18 -7.55 26.13
CA GLN A 498 -33.65 -7.64 26.12
C GLN A 498 -34.36 -6.29 26.35
N ILE A 499 -33.78 -5.38 27.14
CA ILE A 499 -34.39 -4.08 27.43
C ILE A 499 -34.51 -3.22 26.15
N TRP A 500 -33.51 -3.29 25.26
CA TRP A 500 -33.55 -2.58 23.99
C TRP A 500 -34.56 -3.16 23.01
N LYS A 501 -34.70 -4.50 22.97
CA LYS A 501 -35.74 -5.17 22.16
C LYS A 501 -37.16 -4.84 22.64
N GLU A 502 -37.36 -4.70 23.94
CA GLU A 502 -38.65 -4.30 24.50
C GLU A 502 -38.94 -2.80 24.28
N LEU A 503 -37.92 -1.94 24.35
CA LEU A 503 -38.04 -0.53 23.96
C LEU A 503 -38.45 -0.38 22.49
N ALA A 504 -37.83 -1.14 21.58
CA ALA A 504 -38.21 -1.21 20.17
C ALA A 504 -39.66 -1.66 19.97
N ARG A 505 -40.11 -2.69 20.71
CA ARG A 505 -41.49 -3.19 20.68
C ARG A 505 -42.51 -2.12 21.09
N LEU A 506 -42.17 -1.28 22.07
CA LEU A 506 -43.02 -0.19 22.56
C LEU A 506 -42.94 1.07 21.68
N GLU A 507 -41.82 1.30 21.00
CA GLU A 507 -41.67 2.38 20.02
C GLU A 507 -42.60 2.15 18.83
N LYS A 508 -42.58 0.95 18.23
CA LYS A 508 -43.51 0.57 17.17
C LYS A 508 -44.98 0.63 17.59
N GLU A 509 -45.30 0.21 18.81
CA GLU A 509 -46.68 0.26 19.34
C GLU A 509 -47.17 1.71 19.58
N GLU A 510 -46.28 2.63 19.98
CA GLU A 510 -46.65 4.05 20.19
C GLU A 510 -47.06 4.74 18.88
N CYS A 511 -46.51 4.31 17.75
CA CYS A 511 -46.86 4.81 16.41
C CYS A 511 -48.04 4.04 15.79
N ARG A 512 -47.95 2.70 15.73
CA ARG A 512 -48.95 1.82 15.09
C ARG A 512 -50.30 1.74 15.84
N LEU A 513 -50.29 1.87 17.17
CA LEU A 513 -51.47 1.83 18.07
C LEU A 513 -52.39 0.59 17.97
N GLN A 514 -51.93 -0.49 17.33
CA GLN A 514 -52.75 -1.67 17.01
C GLN A 514 -53.41 -2.33 18.24
N LYS A 515 -52.78 -2.24 19.42
CA LYS A 515 -53.23 -2.89 20.66
C LYS A 515 -53.97 -1.95 21.62
N ALA A 516 -54.32 -0.73 21.17
CA ALA A 516 -55.10 0.24 21.96
C ALA A 516 -56.50 -0.26 22.35
N GLY A 517 -57.16 -1.02 21.48
CA GLY A 517 -58.53 -1.51 21.69
C GLY A 517 -59.53 -0.38 21.96
N ASP A 518 -60.35 -0.52 22.99
CA ASP A 518 -61.34 0.50 23.41
C ASP A 518 -60.71 1.67 24.22
N LYS A 519 -59.39 1.72 24.42
CA LYS A 519 -58.75 2.80 25.19
C LYS A 519 -58.74 4.11 24.41
N ASN A 520 -58.81 5.23 25.13
CA ASN A 520 -58.49 6.53 24.56
C ASN A 520 -57.00 6.55 24.13
N ILE A 521 -56.74 7.01 22.90
CA ILE A 521 -55.41 7.02 22.27
C ILE A 521 -54.39 7.84 23.08
N GLU A 522 -54.76 9.00 23.62
CA GLU A 522 -53.86 9.83 24.44
C GLU A 522 -53.49 9.12 25.74
N THR A 523 -54.47 8.49 26.40
CA THR A 523 -54.23 7.67 27.59
C THR A 523 -53.31 6.50 27.28
N TYR A 524 -53.54 5.79 26.16
CA TYR A 524 -52.72 4.64 25.76
C TYR A 524 -51.28 5.04 25.40
N LYS A 525 -51.07 6.13 24.64
CA LYS A 525 -49.71 6.68 24.43
C LYS A 525 -49.05 7.09 25.74
N SER A 526 -49.79 7.68 26.70
CA SER A 526 -49.24 8.03 28.02
C SER A 526 -48.86 6.80 28.87
N GLU A 527 -49.53 5.66 28.71
CA GLU A 527 -49.12 4.39 29.32
C GLU A 527 -47.80 3.88 28.71
N LEU A 528 -47.73 3.79 27.36
CA LEU A 528 -46.53 3.35 26.63
C LEU A 528 -45.30 4.22 26.93
N GLN A 529 -45.47 5.55 26.97
CA GLN A 529 -44.39 6.48 27.35
C GLN A 529 -43.94 6.32 28.81
N THR A 530 -44.81 5.84 29.69
CA THR A 530 -44.46 5.54 31.08
C THR A 530 -43.65 4.23 31.17
N GLU A 531 -44.04 3.21 30.40
CA GLU A 531 -43.32 1.94 30.32
C GLU A 531 -41.93 2.10 29.68
N LYS A 532 -41.83 2.81 28.56
CA LYS A 532 -40.55 3.20 27.92
C LYS A 532 -39.63 3.95 28.88
N ARG A 533 -40.18 4.83 29.73
CA ARG A 533 -39.40 5.55 30.76
C ARG A 533 -38.86 4.59 31.82
N GLN A 534 -39.66 3.64 32.30
CA GLN A 534 -39.21 2.63 33.27
C GLN A 534 -38.12 1.72 32.69
N LEU A 535 -38.19 1.35 31.41
CA LEU A 535 -37.13 0.56 30.75
C LEU A 535 -35.84 1.36 30.56
N ARG A 536 -35.91 2.64 30.18
CA ARG A 536 -34.73 3.54 30.17
C ARG A 536 -34.17 3.79 31.57
N GLU A 537 -35.00 3.79 32.62
CA GLU A 537 -34.56 3.80 34.03
C GLU A 537 -33.91 2.47 34.46
N GLN A 538 -34.26 1.34 33.85
CA GLN A 538 -33.58 0.06 34.07
C GLN A 538 -32.22 0.00 33.35
N GLN A 539 -32.14 0.45 32.09
CA GLN A 539 -30.85 0.60 31.37
C GLN A 539 -29.87 1.48 32.17
N ARG A 540 -30.31 2.62 32.73
CA ARG A 540 -29.47 3.49 33.57
C ARG A 540 -28.99 2.88 34.91
N ARG A 541 -29.38 1.65 35.27
CA ARG A 541 -28.84 0.94 36.45
C ARG A 541 -27.63 0.06 36.13
N TYR A 542 -27.26 -0.05 34.86
CA TYR A 542 -26.02 -0.70 34.46
C TYR A 542 -24.90 0.34 34.41
N ASP A 543 -23.86 0.12 35.22
CA ASP A 543 -22.61 0.88 35.12
C ASP A 543 -21.91 0.59 33.79
N MET A 544 -21.06 1.51 33.32
CA MET A 544 -20.22 1.27 32.15
C MET A 544 -19.28 0.08 32.42
N SER A 545 -19.30 -0.92 31.55
CA SER A 545 -18.48 -2.13 31.72
C SER A 545 -16.98 -1.83 31.57
N GLU A 546 -16.14 -2.70 32.12
CA GLU A 546 -14.68 -2.60 31.96
C GLU A 546 -14.31 -2.64 30.47
N ALA A 547 -14.94 -3.53 29.69
CA ALA A 547 -14.73 -3.60 28.24
C ALA A 547 -15.13 -2.31 27.51
N MET A 548 -16.28 -1.70 27.84
CA MET A 548 -16.69 -0.43 27.23
C MET A 548 -15.82 0.74 27.67
N THR A 549 -15.35 0.75 28.91
CA THR A 549 -14.41 1.76 29.41
C THR A 549 -13.09 1.69 28.63
N CYS A 550 -12.51 0.50 28.48
CA CYS A 550 -11.30 0.29 27.67
C CYS A 550 -11.54 0.64 26.19
N PHE A 551 -12.69 0.24 25.63
CA PHE A 551 -13.02 0.51 24.22
C PHE A 551 -13.13 2.02 23.96
N ILE A 552 -13.92 2.76 24.75
CA ILE A 552 -14.11 4.21 24.61
C ILE A 552 -12.78 4.96 24.79
N ASN A 553 -11.97 4.59 25.79
CA ASN A 553 -10.65 5.18 25.96
C ASN A 553 -9.73 4.94 24.75
N ALA A 554 -9.73 3.71 24.20
CA ALA A 554 -8.90 3.37 23.06
C ALA A 554 -9.36 4.01 21.73
N ILE A 555 -10.67 4.17 21.49
CA ILE A 555 -11.14 4.96 20.34
C ILE A 555 -11.00 6.48 20.55
N SER A 556 -10.84 6.95 21.78
CA SER A 556 -10.53 8.36 22.11
C SER A 556 -9.05 8.72 21.99
N SER A 557 -8.21 7.78 21.56
CA SER A 557 -6.77 7.97 21.34
C SER A 557 -6.45 8.77 20.07
N THR A 558 -5.16 8.96 19.77
CA THR A 558 -4.73 9.66 18.54
C THR A 558 -5.21 8.93 17.28
N GLY A 559 -5.44 9.64 16.17
CA GLY A 559 -6.03 9.04 14.97
C GLY A 559 -5.28 7.81 14.41
N LEU A 560 -3.96 7.74 14.59
CA LEU A 560 -3.15 6.57 14.19
C LEU A 560 -3.32 5.39 15.16
N GLU A 561 -3.24 5.65 16.48
CA GLU A 561 -3.49 4.64 17.53
C GLU A 561 -4.91 4.08 17.45
N ARG A 562 -5.91 4.96 17.28
CA ARG A 562 -7.33 4.63 17.04
C ARG A 562 -7.50 3.72 15.84
N SER A 563 -6.81 4.02 14.73
CA SER A 563 -6.85 3.21 13.50
C SER A 563 -6.24 1.82 13.70
N TYR A 564 -5.09 1.73 14.39
CA TYR A 564 -4.50 0.44 14.76
C TYR A 564 -5.41 -0.35 15.72
N PHE A 565 -6.03 0.30 16.71
CA PHE A 565 -6.86 -0.36 17.72
C PHE A 565 -8.07 -1.03 17.08
N LEU A 566 -8.80 -0.32 16.22
CA LEU A 566 -9.95 -0.88 15.51
C LEU A 566 -9.56 -2.00 14.54
N LYS A 567 -8.36 -1.91 13.93
CA LYS A 567 -7.80 -2.97 13.06
C LYS A 567 -7.44 -4.23 13.85
N TRP A 568 -6.74 -4.10 15.00
CA TRP A 568 -6.44 -5.21 15.91
C TRP A 568 -7.71 -5.82 16.50
N MET A 569 -8.67 -5.00 16.96
CA MET A 569 -9.98 -5.47 17.44
C MET A 569 -10.70 -6.31 16.38
N ARG A 570 -10.82 -5.81 15.14
CA ARG A 570 -11.43 -6.57 14.02
C ARG A 570 -10.70 -7.89 13.78
N MET A 571 -9.37 -7.87 13.63
CA MET A 571 -8.57 -9.07 13.38
C MET A 571 -8.70 -10.11 14.50
N ASN A 572 -8.68 -9.69 15.77
CA ASN A 572 -8.83 -10.56 16.92
C ASN A 572 -10.25 -11.17 16.99
N LEU A 573 -11.29 -10.36 16.78
CA LEU A 573 -12.68 -10.81 16.77
C LEU A 573 -13.00 -11.74 15.60
N ASP A 574 -12.44 -11.49 14.40
CA ASP A 574 -12.55 -12.39 13.25
C ASP A 574 -11.84 -13.74 13.49
N ASN A 575 -10.72 -13.72 14.23
CA ASN A 575 -9.97 -14.94 14.59
C ASN A 575 -10.67 -15.76 15.68
N LEU A 576 -11.29 -15.10 16.67
CA LEU A 576 -12.16 -15.75 17.66
C LEU A 576 -13.42 -16.33 17.00
N SER A 577 -14.09 -15.55 16.15
CA SER A 577 -15.28 -15.98 15.40
C SER A 577 -14.99 -17.17 14.49
N ARG A 578 -13.84 -17.18 13.80
CA ARG A 578 -13.41 -18.33 12.97
C ARG A 578 -13.19 -19.61 13.79
N LYS A 579 -12.62 -19.50 15.00
CA LYS A 579 -12.48 -20.65 15.91
C LYS A 579 -13.84 -21.17 16.37
N ASN A 580 -14.69 -20.29 16.91
CA ASN A 580 -15.95 -20.69 17.56
C ASN A 580 -17.05 -21.10 16.57
N LEU A 581 -17.20 -20.40 15.44
CA LEU A 581 -18.27 -20.66 14.47
C LEU A 581 -17.99 -21.84 13.54
N SER A 582 -16.75 -22.35 13.47
CA SER A 582 -16.38 -23.46 12.58
C SER A 582 -17.20 -24.73 12.86
N GLY A 583 -17.12 -25.26 14.08
CA GLY A 583 -17.87 -26.45 14.50
C GLY A 583 -19.39 -26.26 14.46
N LEU A 584 -19.90 -25.08 14.80
CA LEU A 584 -21.33 -24.78 14.69
C LEU A 584 -21.83 -24.82 13.23
N ARG A 585 -21.03 -24.30 12.28
CA ARG A 585 -21.35 -24.34 10.85
C ARG A 585 -21.23 -25.75 10.26
N GLU A 586 -20.32 -26.58 10.77
CA GLU A 586 -20.23 -28.00 10.39
C GLU A 586 -21.45 -28.80 10.88
N LEU A 587 -21.83 -28.64 12.15
CA LEU A 587 -23.06 -29.23 12.71
C LEU A 587 -24.32 -28.80 11.97
N TYR A 588 -24.45 -27.50 11.67
CA TYR A 588 -25.55 -26.96 10.87
C TYR A 588 -25.62 -27.59 9.46
N LYS A 589 -24.45 -27.73 8.82
CA LYS A 589 -24.34 -28.35 7.48
C LYS A 589 -24.69 -29.84 7.49
N GLU A 590 -24.36 -30.56 8.55
CA GLU A 590 -24.75 -31.97 8.74
C GLU A 590 -26.27 -32.12 8.95
N LYS A 591 -26.86 -31.31 9.84
CA LYS A 591 -28.29 -31.37 10.16
C LYS A 591 -29.19 -30.93 9.00
N SER A 592 -28.82 -29.89 8.26
CA SER A 592 -29.58 -29.39 7.10
C SER A 592 -29.74 -30.40 5.96
N GLN A 593 -28.79 -31.33 5.78
CA GLN A 593 -28.87 -32.40 4.78
C GLN A 593 -29.93 -33.47 5.10
N ASN A 594 -30.42 -33.51 6.35
CA ASN A 594 -31.40 -34.47 6.85
C ASN A 594 -32.73 -33.76 7.13
N THR A 595 -33.37 -33.27 6.07
CA THR A 595 -34.26 -32.08 6.12
C THR A 595 -35.70 -32.34 6.58
N SER A 596 -36.10 -33.59 6.87
CA SER A 596 -37.50 -33.92 7.24
C SER A 596 -37.84 -33.81 8.73
N GLU A 597 -36.87 -33.95 9.63
CA GLU A 597 -37.13 -34.05 11.09
C GLU A 597 -36.44 -32.94 11.92
N ASN A 598 -35.40 -32.27 11.41
CA ASN A 598 -34.50 -31.44 12.22
C ASN A 598 -34.82 -29.93 12.27
N LYS A 599 -36.03 -29.46 11.89
CA LYS A 599 -36.31 -28.01 11.72
C LYS A 599 -36.04 -27.18 12.98
N GLU A 600 -36.42 -27.67 14.16
CA GLU A 600 -36.23 -26.97 15.43
C GLU A 600 -34.75 -26.93 15.86
N GLU A 601 -34.00 -28.01 15.61
CA GLU A 601 -32.55 -28.04 15.85
C GLU A 601 -31.80 -27.08 14.92
N ILE A 602 -32.22 -26.97 13.66
CA ILE A 602 -31.65 -26.04 12.66
C ILE A 602 -31.85 -24.59 13.14
N ALA A 603 -33.07 -24.21 13.52
CA ALA A 603 -33.36 -22.88 14.05
C ALA A 603 -32.62 -22.59 15.38
N TYR A 604 -32.42 -23.61 16.23
CA TYR A 604 -31.59 -23.49 17.44
C TYR A 604 -30.11 -23.27 17.11
N LEU A 605 -29.56 -23.98 16.12
CA LEU A 605 -28.18 -23.81 15.66
C LEU A 605 -27.96 -22.44 15.01
N ASP A 606 -28.89 -21.94 14.20
CA ASP A 606 -28.83 -20.57 13.65
C ASP A 606 -28.83 -19.51 14.76
N LYS A 607 -29.70 -19.67 15.76
CA LYS A 607 -29.72 -18.79 16.95
C LYS A 607 -28.40 -18.82 17.71
N GLN A 608 -27.76 -19.99 17.85
CA GLN A 608 -26.44 -20.11 18.47
C GLN A 608 -25.32 -19.50 17.61
N ILE A 609 -25.34 -19.68 16.29
CA ILE A 609 -24.41 -19.04 15.34
C ILE A 609 -24.53 -17.51 15.41
N SER A 610 -25.76 -16.99 15.42
CA SER A 610 -26.03 -15.55 15.56
C SER A 610 -25.54 -15.00 16.90
N ASN A 611 -25.89 -15.65 18.02
CA ASN A 611 -25.44 -15.24 19.35
C ASN A 611 -23.91 -15.30 19.51
N SER A 612 -23.26 -16.23 18.82
CA SER A 612 -21.81 -16.44 18.86
C SER A 612 -20.98 -15.52 17.95
N SER A 613 -21.62 -14.74 17.09
CA SER A 613 -20.97 -13.66 16.33
C SER A 613 -20.62 -12.48 17.24
N LEU A 614 -19.48 -11.80 17.02
CA LEU A 614 -19.15 -10.55 17.69
C LEU A 614 -18.10 -9.78 16.86
N GLY A 615 -18.43 -8.54 16.50
CA GLY A 615 -17.53 -7.59 15.83
C GLY A 615 -17.54 -6.23 16.54
N THR A 616 -16.89 -5.24 15.93
CA THR A 616 -16.74 -3.88 16.47
C THR A 616 -18.06 -3.11 16.57
N GLU A 617 -19.02 -3.42 15.70
CA GLU A 617 -20.36 -2.83 15.67
C GLU A 617 -21.14 -3.06 16.98
N HIS A 618 -20.99 -4.21 17.64
CA HIS A 618 -21.63 -4.47 18.94
C HIS A 618 -21.14 -3.50 20.04
N PHE A 619 -19.87 -3.09 20.02
CA PHE A 619 -19.33 -2.11 20.96
C PHE A 619 -19.83 -0.69 20.64
N LEU A 620 -19.94 -0.34 19.36
CA LEU A 620 -20.53 0.93 18.92
C LEU A 620 -22.03 1.02 19.24
N ARG A 621 -22.77 -0.08 19.12
CA ARG A 621 -24.19 -0.19 19.50
C ARG A 621 -24.39 0.00 21.00
N GLU A 622 -23.53 -0.59 21.84
CA GLU A 622 -23.55 -0.40 23.30
C GLU A 622 -23.25 1.06 23.69
N MET A 623 -22.27 1.68 23.03
CA MET A 623 -21.93 3.10 23.19
C MET A 623 -23.12 4.01 22.83
N GLY A 624 -23.88 3.68 21.78
CA GLY A 624 -25.12 4.37 21.43
C GLY A 624 -26.22 4.22 22.48
N GLN A 625 -26.40 3.02 23.06
CA GLN A 625 -27.40 2.80 24.12
C GLN A 625 -27.02 3.47 25.45
N LEU A 626 -25.73 3.53 25.80
CA LEU A 626 -25.23 4.36 26.92
C LEU A 626 -25.68 5.82 26.73
N TYR A 627 -25.39 6.39 25.56
CA TYR A 627 -25.76 7.77 25.22
C TYR A 627 -27.28 8.02 25.23
N GLU A 628 -28.07 7.20 24.51
CA GLU A 628 -29.55 7.27 24.48
C GLU A 628 -30.16 7.26 25.89
N SER A 629 -29.65 6.39 26.78
CA SER A 629 -30.14 6.29 28.15
C SER A 629 -29.84 7.52 29.00
N ALA A 630 -28.71 8.20 28.75
CA ALA A 630 -28.20 9.33 29.54
C ALA A 630 -28.70 10.70 29.05
N VAL A 631 -28.96 10.88 27.76
CA VAL A 631 -29.53 12.14 27.20
C VAL A 631 -30.91 12.47 27.77
N LEU A 632 -31.63 11.46 28.30
CA LEU A 632 -32.89 11.63 29.03
C LEU A 632 -32.75 12.29 30.41
N LEU A 633 -31.52 12.51 30.90
CA LEU A 633 -31.22 13.18 32.17
C LEU A 633 -31.07 14.70 31.99
N SER A 634 -31.10 15.42 33.12
CA SER A 634 -30.86 16.88 33.12
C SER A 634 -29.41 17.22 32.76
N GLU A 635 -29.18 18.44 32.28
CA GLU A 635 -27.85 18.90 31.80
C GLU A 635 -26.82 19.09 32.91
N THR A 636 -27.29 19.12 34.16
CA THR A 636 -26.48 19.18 35.37
C THR A 636 -26.01 17.82 35.88
N GLU A 637 -26.48 16.70 35.30
CA GLU A 637 -26.03 15.35 35.70
C GLU A 637 -24.66 15.01 35.12
N GLU A 638 -23.72 14.61 35.99
CA GLU A 638 -22.34 14.29 35.61
C GLU A 638 -22.28 13.14 34.58
N SER A 639 -23.13 12.14 34.72
CA SER A 639 -23.25 11.01 33.79
C SER A 639 -23.63 11.44 32.37
N ARG A 640 -24.48 12.47 32.21
CA ARG A 640 -24.78 13.05 30.89
C ARG A 640 -23.58 13.84 30.36
N GLN A 641 -22.85 14.55 31.21
CA GLN A 641 -21.65 15.33 30.80
C GLN A 641 -20.51 14.43 30.34
N GLN A 642 -20.23 13.34 31.05
CA GLN A 642 -19.20 12.35 30.68
C GLN A 642 -19.44 11.75 29.28
N LEU A 643 -20.71 11.53 28.89
CA LEU A 643 -21.09 10.86 27.63
C LEU A 643 -21.33 11.80 26.43
N GLN A 644 -21.34 13.13 26.63
CA GLN A 644 -21.63 14.12 25.56
C GLN A 644 -20.66 14.09 24.37
N HIS A 645 -19.44 13.56 24.54
CA HIS A 645 -18.44 13.53 23.48
C HIS A 645 -18.60 12.35 22.49
N LEU A 646 -19.36 11.32 22.85
CA LEU A 646 -19.46 10.06 22.09
C LEU A 646 -20.02 10.23 20.67
N PRO A 647 -21.04 11.08 20.39
CA PRO A 647 -21.54 11.25 19.02
C PRO A 647 -20.50 11.90 18.10
N LYS A 648 -19.69 12.83 18.62
CA LYS A 648 -18.58 13.45 17.88
C LYS A 648 -17.50 12.42 17.58
N LEU A 649 -17.17 11.57 18.55
CA LEU A 649 -16.16 10.53 18.37
C LEU A 649 -16.58 9.52 17.30
N CYS A 650 -17.85 9.14 17.25
CA CYS A 650 -18.38 8.27 16.20
C CYS A 650 -18.44 8.97 14.82
N ALA A 651 -18.73 10.27 14.78
CA ALA A 651 -18.64 11.06 13.54
C ALA A 651 -17.20 11.15 12.99
N GLU A 652 -16.19 11.21 13.86
CA GLU A 652 -14.77 11.13 13.45
C GLU A 652 -14.42 9.74 12.89
N LEU A 653 -14.90 8.65 13.49
CA LEU A 653 -14.71 7.30 12.94
C LEU A 653 -15.36 7.15 11.55
N LEU A 654 -16.52 7.76 11.34
CA LEU A 654 -17.19 7.76 10.03
C LEU A 654 -16.38 8.54 8.97
N LEU A 655 -15.66 9.60 9.36
CA LEU A 655 -14.73 10.33 8.48
C LEU A 655 -13.43 9.56 8.20
N ASP A 656 -12.97 8.73 9.13
CA ASP A 656 -11.83 7.81 8.93
C ASP A 656 -12.17 6.64 7.98
N GLY A 657 -13.46 6.41 7.70
CA GLY A 657 -13.98 5.38 6.79
C GLY A 657 -14.55 4.14 7.47
N PHE A 658 -14.82 4.19 8.78
CA PHE A 658 -15.50 3.10 9.49
C PHE A 658 -17.04 3.20 9.33
N PRO A 659 -17.76 2.08 9.15
CA PRO A 659 -19.21 2.11 8.99
C PRO A 659 -19.94 2.36 10.31
N LEU A 660 -21.03 3.12 10.25
CA LEU A 660 -22.00 3.37 11.31
C LEU A 660 -23.26 2.51 11.11
N GLU A 661 -23.74 1.84 12.15
CA GLU A 661 -25.05 1.19 12.15
C GLU A 661 -26.18 2.23 12.23
N LEU A 662 -27.09 2.23 11.25
CA LEU A 662 -28.31 3.06 11.23
C LEU A 662 -29.50 2.30 11.83
N VAL A 663 -29.70 1.06 11.40
CA VAL A 663 -30.77 0.16 11.87
C VAL A 663 -30.10 -1.02 12.56
N ASP A 664 -30.53 -1.33 13.78
CA ASP A 664 -30.14 -2.55 14.49
C ASP A 664 -31.04 -3.72 14.06
N GLY A 665 -30.48 -4.71 13.37
CA GLY A 665 -31.20 -5.93 12.94
C GLY A 665 -31.37 -7.01 14.00
N ASP A 666 -30.92 -6.83 15.24
CA ASP A 666 -31.26 -7.66 16.39
C ASP A 666 -32.51 -7.17 17.14
N ALA A 667 -32.77 -5.85 17.12
CA ALA A 667 -33.96 -5.23 17.71
C ALA A 667 -34.98 -4.74 16.65
N SER A 668 -34.60 -4.75 15.38
CA SER A 668 -35.37 -4.23 14.24
C SER A 668 -35.80 -2.76 14.45
N ASN A 669 -34.88 -1.91 14.92
CA ASN A 669 -35.15 -0.53 15.36
C ASN A 669 -33.99 0.44 15.06
N ILE A 670 -34.26 1.75 15.12
CA ILE A 670 -33.30 2.85 14.91
C ILE A 670 -33.08 3.58 16.24
N PRO A 671 -31.83 3.70 16.74
CA PRO A 671 -31.52 4.59 17.86
C PRO A 671 -31.49 6.06 17.37
N LEU A 672 -32.68 6.63 17.20
CA LEU A 672 -32.91 7.89 16.47
C LEU A 672 -32.18 9.11 17.04
N ARG A 673 -31.92 9.16 18.36
CA ARG A 673 -31.17 10.29 18.94
C ARG A 673 -29.68 10.11 18.70
N TRP A 674 -29.17 8.90 18.92
CA TRP A 674 -27.79 8.55 18.61
C TRP A 674 -27.44 8.87 17.16
N VAL A 675 -28.22 8.37 16.18
CA VAL A 675 -27.98 8.62 14.76
C VAL A 675 -28.11 10.12 14.43
N SER A 676 -29.16 10.79 14.91
CA SER A 676 -29.37 12.24 14.69
C SER A 676 -28.22 13.09 15.25
N ASP A 677 -27.69 12.77 16.42
CA ASP A 677 -26.63 13.54 17.07
C ASP A 677 -25.25 13.23 16.46
N VAL A 678 -24.98 11.99 16.03
CA VAL A 678 -23.78 11.64 15.25
C VAL A 678 -23.78 12.38 13.91
N LEU A 679 -24.89 12.39 13.18
CA LEU A 679 -25.03 13.14 11.92
C LEU A 679 -24.90 14.66 12.13
N HIS A 680 -25.43 15.18 13.25
CA HIS A 680 -25.25 16.59 13.60
C HIS A 680 -23.77 16.94 13.83
N GLN A 681 -23.04 16.12 14.61
CA GLN A 681 -21.60 16.33 14.84
C GLN A 681 -20.78 16.15 13.55
N LEU A 682 -21.15 15.19 12.68
CA LEU A 682 -20.54 15.01 11.36
C LEU A 682 -20.67 16.28 10.52
N ASN A 683 -21.88 16.86 10.44
CA ASN A 683 -22.10 18.14 9.76
C ASN A 683 -21.21 19.26 10.33
N VAL A 684 -21.11 19.38 11.66
CA VAL A 684 -20.25 20.39 12.31
C VAL A 684 -18.77 20.18 11.97
N LEU A 685 -18.30 18.94 11.85
CA LEU A 685 -16.91 18.61 11.50
C LEU A 685 -16.54 18.92 10.04
N VAL A 686 -17.49 18.90 9.10
CA VAL A 686 -17.22 19.05 7.66
C VAL A 686 -17.63 20.40 7.06
N GLN A 687 -18.41 21.23 7.77
CA GLN A 687 -18.88 22.52 7.25
C GLN A 687 -17.71 23.42 6.78
N PRO A 688 -17.85 24.11 5.62
CA PRO A 688 -19.04 24.21 4.77
C PRO A 688 -19.16 23.10 3.70
N LYS A 689 -18.25 22.13 3.66
CA LYS A 689 -18.22 21.03 2.68
C LYS A 689 -19.14 19.87 3.13
N ASN A 690 -20.46 20.08 3.11
CA ASN A 690 -21.44 19.17 3.73
C ASN A 690 -22.49 18.57 2.77
N LYS A 691 -22.32 18.68 1.45
CA LYS A 691 -23.22 18.06 0.46
C LYS A 691 -23.00 16.55 0.34
N ILE A 692 -24.07 15.77 0.24
CA ILE A 692 -23.99 14.31 0.07
C ILE A 692 -24.84 13.82 -1.12
N LEU A 693 -24.50 12.65 -1.64
CA LEU A 693 -25.36 11.80 -2.46
C LEU A 693 -25.40 10.40 -1.85
N VAL A 694 -26.57 9.75 -1.80
CA VAL A 694 -26.76 8.47 -1.09
C VAL A 694 -27.03 7.32 -2.06
N VAL A 695 -26.21 6.26 -1.95
CA VAL A 695 -26.31 5.01 -2.72
C VAL A 695 -26.56 3.84 -1.77
N THR A 696 -27.65 3.11 -1.98
CA THR A 696 -28.02 1.94 -1.16
C THR A 696 -28.11 0.68 -2.00
N VAL A 697 -27.79 -0.49 -1.45
CA VAL A 697 -28.05 -1.80 -2.08
C VAL A 697 -29.14 -2.57 -1.33
N LEU A 698 -30.13 -3.11 -2.06
CA LEU A 698 -31.23 -3.94 -1.54
C LEU A 698 -31.29 -5.29 -2.26
N GLY A 699 -31.93 -6.28 -1.63
CA GLY A 699 -32.08 -7.64 -2.18
C GLY A 699 -31.95 -8.76 -1.13
N VAL A 700 -32.29 -9.97 -1.55
CA VAL A 700 -32.37 -11.18 -0.70
C VAL A 700 -31.03 -11.52 -0.03
N GLN A 701 -31.09 -12.25 1.08
CA GLN A 701 -29.92 -12.77 1.78
C GLN A 701 -28.98 -13.58 0.85
N SER A 702 -27.67 -13.48 1.11
CA SER A 702 -26.62 -14.20 0.35
C SER A 702 -26.52 -13.89 -1.16
N THR A 703 -27.26 -12.91 -1.69
CA THR A 703 -27.18 -12.49 -3.11
C THR A 703 -25.91 -11.72 -3.51
N GLY A 704 -25.00 -11.45 -2.56
CA GLY A 704 -23.72 -10.79 -2.84
C GLY A 704 -23.71 -9.26 -2.73
N LYS A 705 -24.70 -8.64 -2.05
CA LYS A 705 -24.83 -7.18 -1.89
C LYS A 705 -23.55 -6.49 -1.38
N SER A 706 -23.10 -6.86 -0.18
CA SER A 706 -21.91 -6.30 0.45
C SER A 706 -20.64 -6.59 -0.38
N THR A 707 -20.60 -7.72 -1.07
CA THR A 707 -19.54 -8.08 -2.02
C THR A 707 -19.48 -7.14 -3.21
N LEU A 708 -20.63 -6.84 -3.84
CA LEU A 708 -20.76 -5.90 -4.94
C LEU A 708 -20.26 -4.51 -4.53
N LEU A 709 -20.69 -4.00 -3.36
CA LEU A 709 -20.23 -2.72 -2.83
C LEU A 709 -18.71 -2.72 -2.55
N ASN A 710 -18.20 -3.77 -1.88
CA ASN A 710 -16.77 -3.90 -1.57
C ASN A 710 -15.90 -3.90 -2.84
N THR A 711 -16.32 -4.60 -3.92
CA THR A 711 -15.59 -4.57 -5.21
C THR A 711 -15.73 -3.23 -5.94
N MET A 712 -16.90 -2.59 -5.88
CA MET A 712 -17.16 -1.34 -6.62
C MET A 712 -16.45 -0.13 -6.02
N PHE A 713 -16.44 -0.01 -4.69
CA PHE A 713 -15.93 1.16 -3.96
C PHE A 713 -14.65 0.89 -3.13
N GLY A 714 -14.18 -0.36 -3.04
CA GLY A 714 -13.05 -0.74 -2.16
C GLY A 714 -13.39 -0.77 -0.67
N VAL A 715 -14.67 -0.62 -0.32
CA VAL A 715 -15.18 -0.59 1.06
C VAL A 715 -15.08 -1.97 1.74
N GLN A 716 -15.29 -1.99 3.06
CA GLN A 716 -15.07 -3.17 3.91
C GLN A 716 -16.31 -3.51 4.76
N PHE A 717 -17.46 -3.68 4.11
CA PHE A 717 -18.64 -4.29 4.73
C PHE A 717 -18.41 -5.80 4.96
N ALA A 718 -19.05 -6.36 5.99
CA ALA A 718 -18.84 -7.75 6.40
C ALA A 718 -19.38 -8.75 5.37
N VAL A 719 -18.55 -9.73 4.99
CA VAL A 719 -18.91 -10.79 4.03
C VAL A 719 -18.69 -12.18 4.61
N SER A 720 -19.72 -13.03 4.56
CA SER A 720 -19.73 -14.40 5.09
C SER A 720 -20.75 -15.27 4.34
N SER A 721 -20.96 -16.52 4.79
CA SER A 721 -21.86 -17.50 4.17
C SER A 721 -23.22 -17.66 4.87
N GLY A 722 -23.58 -16.77 5.81
CA GLY A 722 -24.89 -16.73 6.49
C GLY A 722 -25.40 -15.28 6.57
N ARG A 723 -26.22 -14.94 7.57
CA ARG A 723 -26.45 -13.52 7.93
C ARG A 723 -25.10 -12.85 8.22
N CYS A 724 -24.75 -11.85 7.41
CA CYS A 724 -23.50 -11.08 7.52
C CYS A 724 -23.81 -9.70 8.12
N THR A 725 -24.58 -8.94 7.37
CA THR A 725 -25.17 -7.66 7.73
C THR A 725 -26.50 -7.92 8.42
N ARG A 726 -26.69 -7.40 9.64
CA ARG A 726 -27.99 -7.36 10.32
C ARG A 726 -28.40 -5.90 10.51
N GLY A 727 -29.58 -5.51 10.05
CA GLY A 727 -29.99 -4.11 9.95
C GLY A 727 -29.33 -3.38 8.76
N ALA A 728 -28.85 -2.15 8.94
CA ALA A 728 -28.30 -1.32 7.86
C ALA A 728 -27.08 -0.50 8.31
N PHE A 729 -26.04 -0.46 7.48
CA PHE A 729 -24.76 0.18 7.79
C PHE A 729 -24.39 1.22 6.75
N MET A 730 -24.11 2.44 7.23
CA MET A 730 -23.73 3.60 6.45
C MET A 730 -22.21 3.83 6.50
N LEU A 731 -21.58 4.07 5.36
CA LEU A 731 -20.17 4.42 5.22
C LEU A 731 -20.03 5.68 4.37
N LEU A 732 -19.17 6.62 4.81
CA LEU A 732 -18.96 7.90 4.16
C LEU A 732 -17.70 7.87 3.27
N ILE A 733 -17.87 8.10 1.97
CA ILE A 733 -16.79 8.20 1.00
C ILE A 733 -16.61 9.67 0.61
N LYS A 734 -15.39 10.19 0.74
CA LYS A 734 -15.07 11.58 0.36
C LYS A 734 -14.84 11.69 -1.15
N VAL A 735 -15.43 12.72 -1.77
CA VAL A 735 -15.09 13.14 -3.15
C VAL A 735 -13.93 14.13 -3.07
N LYS A 736 -12.97 14.01 -3.97
CA LYS A 736 -11.79 14.89 -4.05
C LYS A 736 -12.11 16.15 -4.86
N ASP A 737 -11.53 17.29 -4.47
CA ASP A 737 -11.94 18.63 -4.93
C ASP A 737 -11.75 18.89 -6.44
N ASP A 738 -11.08 18.00 -7.18
CA ASP A 738 -11.06 17.96 -8.64
C ASP A 738 -12.42 17.46 -9.19
N PHE A 739 -12.84 16.26 -8.79
CA PHE A 739 -14.04 15.57 -9.29
C PHE A 739 -15.38 16.11 -8.74
N LYS A 740 -15.35 16.94 -7.69
CA LYS A 740 -16.56 17.56 -7.10
C LYS A 740 -17.39 18.42 -8.07
N LYS A 741 -16.79 18.90 -9.15
CA LYS A 741 -17.49 19.72 -10.16
C LYS A 741 -18.45 18.90 -11.01
N GLU A 742 -18.18 17.59 -11.12
CA GLU A 742 -18.97 16.65 -11.91
C GLU A 742 -20.06 16.00 -11.04
N LEU A 743 -19.71 15.49 -9.85
CA LEU A 743 -20.69 14.92 -8.91
C LEU A 743 -21.51 15.95 -8.11
N ASN A 744 -21.12 17.23 -8.08
CA ASN A 744 -21.81 18.31 -7.35
C ASN A 744 -21.97 18.09 -5.81
N CYS A 745 -21.29 17.09 -5.22
CA CYS A 745 -21.31 16.78 -3.79
C CYS A 745 -19.91 16.80 -3.15
N ASP A 746 -19.85 16.77 -1.81
CA ASP A 746 -18.60 16.65 -1.06
C ASP A 746 -18.28 15.20 -0.67
N PHE A 747 -19.33 14.39 -0.46
CA PHE A 747 -19.24 12.96 -0.13
C PHE A 747 -20.29 12.14 -0.88
N VAL A 748 -20.00 10.85 -1.07
CA VAL A 748 -20.96 9.81 -1.41
C VAL A 748 -21.16 8.93 -0.18
N VAL A 749 -22.42 8.71 0.21
CA VAL A 749 -22.81 7.85 1.33
C VAL A 749 -23.22 6.49 0.77
N ILE A 750 -22.59 5.42 1.25
CA ILE A 750 -22.91 4.05 0.86
C ILE A 750 -23.65 3.34 2.00
N ILE A 751 -24.80 2.73 1.71
CA ILE A 751 -25.58 1.94 2.67
C ILE A 751 -25.65 0.47 2.23
N ASP A 752 -25.06 -0.43 3.03
CA ASP A 752 -25.26 -1.88 2.92
C ASP A 752 -26.38 -2.34 3.86
N THR A 753 -27.20 -3.29 3.41
CA THR A 753 -28.39 -3.74 4.16
C THR A 753 -28.39 -5.25 4.42
N GLU A 754 -29.12 -5.63 5.46
CA GLU A 754 -29.58 -6.98 5.70
C GLU A 754 -30.24 -7.62 4.47
N GLY A 755 -30.21 -8.95 4.43
CA GLY A 755 -30.86 -9.75 3.40
C GLY A 755 -32.36 -9.89 3.63
N LEU A 756 -33.16 -9.36 2.70
CA LEU A 756 -34.61 -9.58 2.69
C LEU A 756 -34.94 -11.08 2.58
N LYS A 757 -36.10 -11.48 3.09
CA LYS A 757 -36.66 -12.85 3.08
C LYS A 757 -35.69 -13.93 3.58
N SER A 758 -34.97 -13.59 4.65
CA SER A 758 -34.15 -14.52 5.45
C SER A 758 -34.97 -15.75 5.90
N PRO A 759 -34.59 -16.99 5.51
CA PRO A 759 -35.25 -18.22 5.96
C PRO A 759 -35.29 -18.40 7.48
N GLU A 760 -34.35 -17.76 8.19
CA GLU A 760 -34.24 -17.74 9.65
C GLU A 760 -35.31 -16.85 10.31
N LEU A 761 -35.73 -15.76 9.64
CA LEU A 761 -36.84 -14.91 10.11
C LEU A 761 -38.21 -15.38 9.63
N ALA A 762 -38.30 -16.09 8.50
CA ALA A 762 -39.56 -16.54 7.88
C ALA A 762 -40.42 -17.52 8.73
N GLN A 763 -40.00 -17.82 9.96
CA GLN A 763 -40.73 -18.59 10.97
C GLN A 763 -41.35 -17.70 12.07
N LEU A 764 -41.18 -16.37 11.99
CA LEU A 764 -41.79 -15.37 12.86
C LEU A 764 -42.90 -14.64 12.11
N ASP A 765 -44.06 -14.47 12.76
CA ASP A 765 -45.27 -13.93 12.13
C ASP A 765 -45.08 -12.52 11.55
N ASP A 766 -44.25 -11.68 12.19
CA ASP A 766 -44.01 -10.27 11.81
C ASP A 766 -42.91 -10.08 10.73
N SER A 767 -42.31 -11.17 10.22
CA SER A 767 -41.07 -11.10 9.40
C SER A 767 -41.20 -10.28 8.11
N TYR A 768 -42.37 -10.31 7.46
CA TYR A 768 -42.65 -9.49 6.27
C TYR A 768 -42.74 -7.99 6.57
N GLU A 769 -43.13 -7.60 7.79
CA GLU A 769 -43.18 -6.20 8.18
C GLU A 769 -41.76 -5.63 8.32
N HIS A 770 -40.83 -6.39 8.90
CA HIS A 770 -39.44 -5.94 9.05
C HIS A 770 -38.75 -5.69 7.70
N ASP A 771 -38.95 -6.59 6.73
CA ASP A 771 -38.46 -6.42 5.35
C ASP A 771 -39.02 -5.14 4.69
N ASN A 772 -40.33 -4.86 4.89
CA ASN A 772 -40.99 -3.67 4.36
C ASN A 772 -40.54 -2.37 5.04
N GLU A 773 -40.41 -2.36 6.37
CA GLU A 773 -39.90 -1.23 7.16
C GLU A 773 -38.47 -0.87 6.71
N LEU A 774 -37.59 -1.87 6.64
CA LEU A 774 -36.19 -1.71 6.24
C LEU A 774 -36.09 -1.18 4.81
N ALA A 775 -36.82 -1.77 3.86
CA ALA A 775 -36.83 -1.31 2.47
C ALA A 775 -37.37 0.12 2.35
N THR A 776 -38.49 0.44 3.02
CA THR A 776 -39.12 1.78 2.99
C THR A 776 -38.17 2.86 3.50
N LEU A 777 -37.49 2.61 4.63
CA LEU A 777 -36.50 3.53 5.19
C LEU A 777 -35.35 3.78 4.22
N VAL A 778 -34.63 2.73 3.81
CA VAL A 778 -33.37 2.91 3.07
C VAL A 778 -33.60 3.41 1.64
N VAL A 779 -34.75 3.09 1.04
CA VAL A 779 -35.20 3.69 -0.22
C VAL A 779 -35.46 5.20 -0.06
N GLY A 780 -36.09 5.63 1.03
CA GLY A 780 -36.34 7.05 1.30
C GLY A 780 -35.09 7.89 1.58
N LEU A 781 -34.06 7.25 2.16
CA LEU A 781 -32.75 7.86 2.39
C LEU A 781 -31.88 7.94 1.12
N SER A 782 -32.19 7.16 0.08
CA SER A 782 -31.39 7.07 -1.15
C SER A 782 -31.64 8.19 -2.16
N ASP A 783 -30.59 8.64 -2.85
CA ASP A 783 -30.73 9.27 -4.17
C ASP A 783 -30.71 8.18 -5.29
N VAL A 784 -29.93 7.10 -5.09
CA VAL A 784 -29.86 5.94 -5.99
C VAL A 784 -29.98 4.62 -5.20
N THR A 785 -30.88 3.73 -5.62
CA THR A 785 -31.06 2.39 -5.06
C THR A 785 -30.63 1.30 -6.06
N ILE A 786 -29.76 0.39 -5.63
CA ILE A 786 -29.30 -0.77 -6.37
C ILE A 786 -30.13 -1.99 -5.93
N ILE A 787 -30.90 -2.59 -6.82
CA ILE A 787 -31.70 -3.79 -6.53
C ILE A 787 -30.95 -5.02 -7.06
N ASN A 788 -30.35 -5.78 -6.14
CA ASN A 788 -29.47 -6.90 -6.41
C ASN A 788 -30.26 -8.23 -6.36
N ILE A 789 -30.42 -8.87 -7.53
CA ILE A 789 -31.30 -10.02 -7.78
C ILE A 789 -30.45 -11.23 -8.19
N ALA A 790 -30.72 -12.41 -7.62
CA ALA A 790 -30.08 -13.66 -8.05
C ALA A 790 -30.75 -14.26 -9.32
N MET A 791 -29.99 -15.05 -10.07
CA MET A 791 -30.42 -15.67 -11.33
C MET A 791 -31.60 -16.65 -11.18
N GLU A 792 -32.40 -16.77 -12.25
CA GLU A 792 -33.44 -17.79 -12.50
C GLU A 792 -34.65 -17.92 -11.55
N ASN A 793 -34.61 -17.44 -10.30
CA ASN A 793 -35.79 -17.53 -9.43
C ASN A 793 -36.80 -16.38 -9.66
N SER A 794 -37.74 -16.61 -10.57
CA SER A 794 -38.87 -15.69 -10.83
C SER A 794 -39.78 -15.42 -9.61
N THR A 795 -39.69 -16.23 -8.56
CA THR A 795 -40.40 -16.01 -7.28
C THR A 795 -39.69 -14.92 -6.46
N GLU A 796 -38.38 -15.06 -6.22
CA GLU A 796 -37.55 -14.05 -5.53
C GLU A 796 -37.62 -12.69 -6.22
N MET A 797 -37.64 -12.68 -7.57
CA MET A 797 -37.79 -11.45 -8.35
C MET A 797 -39.11 -10.74 -8.00
N LYS A 798 -40.26 -11.41 -8.09
CA LYS A 798 -41.56 -10.81 -7.73
C LYS A 798 -41.62 -10.39 -6.26
N ASP A 799 -41.05 -11.21 -5.40
CA ASP A 799 -41.04 -11.02 -3.95
C ASP A 799 -40.28 -9.77 -3.51
N ILE A 800 -39.06 -9.53 -4.02
CA ILE A 800 -38.30 -8.30 -3.77
C ILE A 800 -39.06 -7.11 -4.37
N LEU A 801 -39.55 -7.25 -5.60
CA LEU A 801 -40.14 -6.14 -6.33
C LEU A 801 -41.47 -5.67 -5.72
N GLN A 802 -42.26 -6.54 -5.09
CA GLN A 802 -43.44 -6.12 -4.32
C GLN A 802 -43.06 -5.24 -3.11
N ILE A 803 -42.12 -5.70 -2.27
CA ILE A 803 -41.60 -4.96 -1.11
C ILE A 803 -41.12 -3.57 -1.55
N VAL A 804 -40.34 -3.53 -2.63
CA VAL A 804 -39.70 -2.31 -3.11
C VAL A 804 -40.67 -1.38 -3.86
N VAL A 805 -41.69 -1.91 -4.56
CA VAL A 805 -42.79 -1.10 -5.14
C VAL A 805 -43.60 -0.41 -4.04
N HIS A 806 -43.91 -1.09 -2.93
CA HIS A 806 -44.57 -0.46 -1.77
C HIS A 806 -43.69 0.65 -1.16
N ALA A 807 -42.39 0.41 -1.00
CA ALA A 807 -41.45 1.44 -0.55
C ALA A 807 -41.47 2.69 -1.46
N PHE A 808 -41.43 2.53 -2.79
CA PHE A 808 -41.51 3.67 -3.71
C PHE A 808 -42.88 4.39 -3.68
N LEU A 809 -43.99 3.65 -3.56
CA LEU A 809 -45.35 4.24 -3.47
C LEU A 809 -45.51 5.13 -2.24
N ARG A 810 -44.88 4.76 -1.12
CA ARG A 810 -44.78 5.57 0.10
C ARG A 810 -43.86 6.78 -0.11
N MET A 811 -42.69 6.60 -0.73
CA MET A 811 -41.75 7.72 -0.95
C MET A 811 -42.29 8.82 -1.86
N LYS A 812 -43.15 8.47 -2.83
CA LYS A 812 -43.84 9.45 -3.67
C LYS A 812 -44.70 10.44 -2.85
N GLU A 813 -45.30 10.01 -1.74
CA GLU A 813 -46.09 10.88 -0.85
C GLU A 813 -45.21 11.86 -0.06
N VAL A 814 -44.00 11.42 0.33
CA VAL A 814 -42.98 12.28 0.94
C VAL A 814 -42.31 13.21 -0.10
N GLY A 815 -42.74 13.14 -1.36
CA GLY A 815 -42.23 13.95 -2.47
C GLY A 815 -40.89 13.48 -3.03
N ARG A 816 -40.41 12.29 -2.66
CA ARG A 816 -39.14 11.72 -3.14
C ARG A 816 -39.35 10.75 -4.29
N LYS A 817 -38.41 10.79 -5.25
CA LYS A 817 -38.30 9.85 -6.37
C LYS A 817 -36.84 9.40 -6.53
N PRO A 818 -36.37 8.44 -5.71
CA PRO A 818 -35.04 7.85 -5.91
C PRO A 818 -34.92 7.22 -7.31
N LYS A 819 -33.69 7.20 -7.84
CA LYS A 819 -33.37 6.47 -9.09
C LYS A 819 -33.02 5.03 -8.77
N CYS A 820 -33.21 4.12 -9.73
CA CYS A 820 -32.96 2.69 -9.50
C CYS A 820 -32.09 2.04 -10.58
N GLN A 821 -31.26 1.08 -10.15
CA GLN A 821 -30.42 0.22 -10.97
C GLN A 821 -30.65 -1.25 -10.60
N PHE A 822 -31.10 -2.07 -11.54
CA PHE A 822 -31.25 -3.52 -11.35
C PHE A 822 -29.93 -4.23 -11.66
N VAL A 823 -29.48 -5.08 -10.74
CA VAL A 823 -28.26 -5.88 -10.89
C VAL A 823 -28.60 -7.36 -10.76
N HIS A 824 -28.55 -8.07 -11.88
CA HIS A 824 -28.71 -9.52 -11.94
C HIS A 824 -27.34 -10.19 -11.71
N GLN A 825 -27.22 -10.95 -10.63
CA GLN A 825 -25.99 -11.64 -10.22
C GLN A 825 -25.95 -13.09 -10.74
N ASN A 826 -24.73 -13.61 -10.87
CA ASN A 826 -24.42 -15.00 -11.28
C ASN A 826 -24.79 -15.35 -12.74
N VAL A 827 -24.91 -14.36 -13.62
CA VAL A 827 -25.31 -14.56 -15.03
C VAL A 827 -24.27 -15.39 -15.80
N ALA A 828 -24.70 -16.49 -16.43
CA ALA A 828 -23.80 -17.50 -17.00
C ALA A 828 -23.12 -17.11 -18.34
N ASP A 829 -23.55 -16.04 -19.01
CA ASP A 829 -23.08 -15.63 -20.34
C ASP A 829 -22.87 -14.12 -20.39
N VAL A 830 -21.63 -13.67 -20.64
CA VAL A 830 -21.26 -12.25 -20.72
C VAL A 830 -21.96 -11.53 -21.89
N SER A 831 -22.40 -12.28 -22.91
CA SER A 831 -23.20 -11.74 -24.03
C SER A 831 -24.71 -11.62 -23.74
N ALA A 832 -25.13 -11.75 -22.47
CA ALA A 832 -26.52 -11.57 -22.06
C ALA A 832 -27.05 -10.14 -22.27
N HIS A 833 -26.20 -9.11 -22.17
CA HIS A 833 -26.62 -7.69 -22.25
C HIS A 833 -27.37 -7.37 -23.55
N ASP A 834 -26.87 -7.85 -24.70
CA ASP A 834 -27.45 -7.62 -26.04
C ASP A 834 -28.63 -8.55 -26.36
N LYS A 835 -28.64 -9.78 -25.80
CA LYS A 835 -29.58 -10.84 -26.21
C LYS A 835 -31.01 -10.62 -25.69
N ASN A 836 -31.19 -9.81 -24.65
CA ASN A 836 -32.35 -9.89 -23.77
C ASN A 836 -33.26 -8.65 -23.70
N MET A 837 -33.47 -7.99 -24.85
CA MET A 837 -34.55 -6.98 -25.02
C MET A 837 -35.94 -7.51 -24.62
N ARG A 838 -36.19 -8.83 -24.75
CA ARG A 838 -37.45 -9.45 -24.29
C ARG A 838 -37.55 -9.46 -22.76
N ASP A 839 -36.46 -9.74 -22.07
CA ASP A 839 -36.46 -9.88 -20.61
C ASP A 839 -36.48 -8.50 -19.93
N ARG A 840 -35.79 -7.49 -20.50
CA ARG A 840 -35.94 -6.06 -20.12
C ARG A 840 -37.41 -5.63 -20.20
N LYS A 841 -38.10 -5.99 -21.29
CA LYS A 841 -39.51 -5.67 -21.50
C LYS A 841 -40.43 -6.45 -20.55
N LEU A 842 -40.21 -7.75 -20.37
CA LEU A 842 -40.99 -8.60 -19.47
C LEU A 842 -40.88 -8.14 -18.01
N LEU A 843 -39.69 -7.71 -17.59
CA LEU A 843 -39.46 -7.11 -16.27
C LEU A 843 -40.30 -5.81 -16.11
N LEU A 844 -40.29 -4.92 -17.10
CA LEU A 844 -41.11 -3.70 -17.08
C LEU A 844 -42.61 -3.99 -17.07
N GLU A 845 -43.08 -4.98 -17.81
CA GLU A 845 -44.49 -5.42 -17.80
C GLU A 845 -44.89 -5.95 -16.41
N GLN A 846 -44.06 -6.80 -15.77
CA GLN A 846 -44.30 -7.27 -14.40
C GLN A 846 -44.23 -6.14 -13.36
N LEU A 847 -43.29 -5.20 -13.50
CA LEU A 847 -43.19 -4.02 -12.62
C LEU A 847 -44.45 -3.15 -12.69
N ASN A 848 -45.05 -2.98 -13.87
CA ASN A 848 -46.32 -2.27 -14.02
C ASN A 848 -47.49 -3.02 -13.37
N GLU A 849 -47.60 -4.34 -13.57
CA GLU A 849 -48.61 -5.18 -12.90
C GLU A 849 -48.52 -5.08 -11.36
N MET A 850 -47.31 -5.19 -10.81
CA MET A 850 -47.07 -5.07 -9.37
C MET A 850 -47.32 -3.65 -8.85
N THR A 851 -46.96 -2.61 -9.63
CA THR A 851 -47.29 -1.22 -9.31
C THR A 851 -48.80 -1.03 -9.19
N GLN A 852 -49.58 -1.51 -10.18
CA GLN A 852 -51.03 -1.37 -10.15
C GLN A 852 -51.67 -2.17 -9.00
N ALA A 853 -51.15 -3.35 -8.67
CA ALA A 853 -51.64 -4.14 -7.54
C ALA A 853 -51.37 -3.46 -6.19
N ALA A 854 -50.13 -3.06 -5.93
CA ALA A 854 -49.74 -2.37 -4.70
C ALA A 854 -50.46 -1.01 -4.53
N ALA A 855 -50.59 -0.25 -5.63
CA ALA A 855 -51.37 0.99 -5.66
C ALA A 855 -52.85 0.76 -5.35
N SER A 856 -53.43 -0.36 -5.81
CA SER A 856 -54.82 -0.72 -5.47
C SER A 856 -54.95 -1.08 -3.97
N MET A 857 -53.97 -1.77 -3.40
CA MET A 857 -53.95 -2.13 -1.96
C MET A 857 -53.81 -0.89 -1.06
N GLU A 858 -53.02 0.10 -1.46
CA GLU A 858 -52.85 1.36 -0.71
C GLU A 858 -53.91 2.43 -1.05
N SER A 859 -54.95 2.10 -1.85
CA SER A 859 -56.00 3.02 -2.30
C SER A 859 -55.52 4.21 -3.17
N LYS A 860 -54.43 4.01 -3.92
CA LYS A 860 -53.70 5.01 -4.74
C LYS A 860 -53.81 4.72 -6.25
N GLU A 861 -55.02 4.40 -6.75
CA GLU A 861 -55.33 3.93 -8.13
C GLU A 861 -54.85 4.85 -9.29
N GLU A 862 -54.37 6.05 -8.98
CA GLU A 862 -53.72 6.98 -9.92
C GLU A 862 -52.37 6.47 -10.47
N ASN A 863 -51.69 5.56 -9.75
CA ASN A 863 -50.42 4.96 -10.18
C ASN A 863 -50.68 3.69 -11.01
N LYS A 864 -50.21 3.66 -12.26
CA LYS A 864 -50.56 2.61 -13.25
C LYS A 864 -49.36 2.02 -13.98
N ILE A 865 -48.26 2.77 -14.07
CA ILE A 865 -46.96 2.28 -14.56
C ILE A 865 -45.88 2.60 -13.54
N PHE A 866 -44.85 1.77 -13.47
CA PHE A 866 -43.77 1.87 -12.48
C PHE A 866 -43.06 3.24 -12.49
N THR A 867 -42.97 3.87 -13.67
CA THR A 867 -42.42 5.22 -13.86
C THR A 867 -43.29 6.36 -13.32
N ASP A 868 -44.58 6.11 -13.00
CA ASP A 868 -45.41 7.07 -12.26
C ASP A 868 -44.86 7.31 -10.85
N VAL A 869 -44.17 6.30 -10.30
CA VAL A 869 -43.67 6.24 -8.94
C VAL A 869 -42.18 6.60 -8.84
N MET A 870 -41.36 6.12 -9.79
CA MET A 870 -39.89 6.16 -9.70
C MET A 870 -39.23 6.57 -11.04
N GLU A 871 -38.01 7.10 -11.02
CA GLU A 871 -37.23 7.35 -12.26
C GLU A 871 -36.50 6.06 -12.71
N TYR A 872 -36.83 5.57 -13.90
CA TYR A 872 -36.27 4.33 -14.47
C TYR A 872 -36.04 4.45 -15.98
N ASN A 873 -34.91 3.95 -16.45
CA ASN A 873 -34.62 3.77 -17.88
C ASN A 873 -34.36 2.27 -18.17
N PRO A 874 -35.23 1.57 -18.90
CA PRO A 874 -35.03 0.16 -19.24
C PRO A 874 -33.72 -0.16 -19.97
N GLU A 875 -33.13 0.81 -20.68
CA GLU A 875 -31.92 0.55 -21.49
C GLU A 875 -30.60 0.69 -20.72
N THR A 876 -30.57 1.53 -19.66
CA THR A 876 -29.37 1.78 -18.83
C THR A 876 -29.54 1.37 -17.37
N GLY A 877 -30.73 0.90 -16.99
CA GLY A 877 -31.12 0.53 -15.64
C GLY A 877 -31.00 -0.96 -15.31
N ASN A 878 -30.39 -1.77 -16.20
CA ASN A 878 -30.31 -3.24 -16.08
C ASN A 878 -28.88 -3.73 -16.33
N TRP A 879 -28.29 -4.37 -15.32
CA TRP A 879 -26.93 -4.87 -15.34
C TRP A 879 -26.91 -6.39 -15.12
N TYR A 880 -26.09 -7.09 -15.89
CA TYR A 880 -25.98 -8.55 -15.88
C TYR A 880 -24.54 -8.91 -15.50
N ILE A 881 -24.32 -9.19 -14.22
CA ILE A 881 -23.00 -9.45 -13.65
C ILE A 881 -22.83 -10.98 -13.51
N PRO A 882 -21.71 -11.55 -13.99
CA PRO A 882 -21.51 -12.99 -13.94
C PRO A 882 -21.23 -13.49 -12.51
N GLY A 883 -21.07 -14.79 -12.32
CA GLY A 883 -20.73 -15.33 -10.99
C GLY A 883 -19.31 -14.93 -10.56
N LEU A 884 -19.15 -14.43 -9.32
CA LEU A 884 -17.83 -14.07 -8.76
C LEU A 884 -16.83 -15.24 -8.82
N TRP A 885 -17.30 -16.48 -8.68
CA TRP A 885 -16.47 -17.68 -8.65
C TRP A 885 -16.72 -18.56 -9.87
N HIS A 886 -15.66 -19.02 -10.56
CA HIS A 886 -15.76 -20.09 -11.55
C HIS A 886 -15.90 -21.46 -10.86
N GLY A 887 -17.10 -21.74 -10.34
CA GLY A 887 -17.44 -22.97 -9.61
C GLY A 887 -17.54 -22.78 -8.09
N SER A 888 -17.56 -23.88 -7.34
CA SER A 888 -17.86 -23.85 -5.91
C SER A 888 -16.64 -23.50 -5.02
N PRO A 889 -16.75 -22.51 -4.12
CA PRO A 889 -15.78 -22.27 -3.04
C PRO A 889 -15.55 -23.51 -2.15
N PRO A 890 -14.41 -23.62 -1.43
CA PRO A 890 -13.37 -22.60 -1.23
C PRO A 890 -12.26 -22.59 -2.29
N MET A 891 -12.23 -23.57 -3.21
CA MET A 891 -11.13 -23.74 -4.17
C MET A 891 -11.42 -23.13 -5.56
N ALA A 892 -12.65 -22.72 -5.84
CA ALA A 892 -12.99 -21.99 -7.05
C ALA A 892 -12.27 -20.63 -7.12
N PRO A 893 -11.91 -20.15 -8.31
CA PRO A 893 -11.21 -18.89 -8.49
C PRO A 893 -12.13 -17.73 -8.84
N VAL A 894 -11.65 -16.51 -8.57
CA VAL A 894 -12.32 -15.27 -8.99
C VAL A 894 -12.44 -15.23 -10.51
N ASN A 895 -13.62 -14.87 -10.99
CA ASN A 895 -13.96 -14.64 -12.38
C ASN A 895 -13.55 -13.23 -12.80
N ALA A 896 -12.66 -13.09 -13.78
CA ALA A 896 -12.18 -11.78 -14.25
C ALA A 896 -13.32 -10.90 -14.80
N GLY A 897 -14.31 -11.52 -15.46
CA GLY A 897 -15.49 -10.82 -15.97
C GLY A 897 -16.42 -10.27 -14.88
N TYR A 898 -16.30 -10.73 -13.63
CA TYR A 898 -17.01 -10.11 -12.51
C TYR A 898 -16.51 -8.69 -12.28
N SER A 899 -15.19 -8.54 -12.12
CA SER A 899 -14.56 -7.23 -11.87
C SER A 899 -14.78 -6.26 -13.03
N GLU A 900 -14.71 -6.76 -14.27
CA GLU A 900 -14.98 -5.99 -15.49
C GLU A 900 -16.44 -5.49 -15.55
N SER A 901 -17.42 -6.35 -15.29
CA SER A 901 -18.84 -5.96 -15.23
C SER A 901 -19.15 -5.00 -14.07
N VAL A 902 -18.51 -5.18 -12.90
CA VAL A 902 -18.67 -4.26 -11.75
C VAL A 902 -18.03 -2.90 -12.05
N TYR A 903 -16.92 -2.85 -12.79
CA TYR A 903 -16.26 -1.61 -13.18
C TYR A 903 -17.11 -0.78 -14.18
N GLU A 904 -17.64 -1.40 -15.23
CA GLU A 904 -18.54 -0.67 -16.16
C GLU A 904 -19.86 -0.27 -15.47
N PHE A 905 -20.37 -1.07 -14.53
CA PHE A 905 -21.52 -0.68 -13.71
C PHE A 905 -21.21 0.53 -12.80
N LYS A 906 -20.05 0.53 -12.12
CA LYS A 906 -19.56 1.68 -11.31
C LYS A 906 -19.53 2.96 -12.13
N LYS A 907 -18.97 2.90 -13.33
CA LYS A 907 -18.85 4.03 -14.26
C LYS A 907 -20.22 4.58 -14.68
N ASN A 908 -21.17 3.72 -15.06
CA ASN A 908 -22.53 4.18 -15.35
C ASN A 908 -23.27 4.70 -14.11
N MET A 909 -23.02 4.15 -12.92
CA MET A 909 -23.58 4.66 -11.68
C MET A 909 -23.04 6.07 -11.36
N ILE A 910 -21.76 6.36 -11.62
CA ILE A 910 -21.20 7.73 -11.53
C ILE A 910 -21.93 8.66 -12.52
N GLU A 911 -22.10 8.25 -13.78
CA GLU A 911 -22.89 8.99 -14.78
C GLU A 911 -24.36 9.21 -14.34
N VAL A 912 -24.94 8.35 -13.50
CA VAL A 912 -26.30 8.50 -12.96
C VAL A 912 -26.32 9.48 -11.78
N LEU A 913 -25.28 9.48 -10.95
CA LEU A 913 -25.09 10.40 -9.82
C LEU A 913 -24.85 11.84 -10.29
N GLU A 914 -24.06 12.04 -11.36
CA GLU A 914 -23.93 13.35 -12.05
C GLU A 914 -25.29 13.92 -12.50
N LYS A 915 -26.19 13.03 -12.92
CA LYS A 915 -27.55 13.34 -13.41
C LYS A 915 -28.59 13.40 -12.27
N CYS A 916 -28.18 13.24 -11.02
CA CYS A 916 -29.00 13.61 -9.88
C CYS A 916 -28.82 15.11 -9.63
N GLU A 917 -29.92 15.87 -9.65
CA GLU A 917 -29.89 17.15 -8.94
C GLU A 917 -29.59 16.85 -7.47
N ALA A 918 -28.47 17.33 -6.95
CA ALA A 918 -28.08 17.13 -5.55
C ALA A 918 -29.19 17.70 -4.66
N SER A 919 -30.02 16.82 -4.10
CA SER A 919 -31.47 17.06 -3.90
C SER A 919 -31.79 17.82 -2.60
N GLY A 920 -31.14 18.96 -2.40
CA GLY A 920 -31.08 19.68 -1.12
C GLY A 920 -30.08 19.04 -0.14
N ASN A 921 -30.09 17.71 -0.08
CA ASN A 921 -29.31 16.79 0.78
C ASN A 921 -27.89 17.25 1.16
N ASN A 922 -27.85 18.17 2.12
CA ASN A 922 -26.77 18.32 3.07
C ASN A 922 -27.02 17.37 4.25
N ILE A 923 -25.97 17.09 5.04
CA ILE A 923 -26.05 16.16 6.18
C ILE A 923 -27.15 16.54 7.20
N THR A 924 -27.46 17.83 7.35
CA THR A 924 -28.55 18.32 8.20
C THR A 924 -29.95 18.03 7.65
N GLU A 925 -30.14 18.05 6.33
CA GLU A 925 -31.43 17.64 5.73
C GLU A 925 -31.62 16.13 5.79
N PHE A 926 -30.55 15.35 5.59
CA PHE A 926 -30.55 13.89 5.76
C PHE A 926 -31.04 13.47 7.17
N SER A 927 -30.49 14.06 8.24
CA SER A 927 -30.93 13.78 9.63
C SER A 927 -32.32 14.34 9.99
N GLY A 928 -32.91 15.16 9.12
CA GLY A 928 -34.30 15.59 9.18
C GLY A 928 -35.28 14.67 8.43
N VAL A 929 -34.78 13.90 7.46
CA VAL A 929 -35.55 12.94 6.68
C VAL A 929 -35.84 11.68 7.50
N ASP A 930 -34.86 11.15 8.25
CA ASP A 930 -35.02 9.98 9.14
C ASP A 930 -36.32 10.00 9.95
N LYS A 931 -36.61 11.16 10.59
CA LYS A 931 -37.76 11.32 11.50
C LYS A 931 -39.10 11.20 10.77
N LYS A 932 -39.19 11.70 9.54
CA LYS A 932 -40.38 11.55 8.69
C LYS A 932 -40.47 10.14 8.10
N LEU A 933 -39.34 9.51 7.79
CA LEU A 933 -39.34 8.15 7.26
C LEU A 933 -39.78 7.13 8.30
N VAL A 934 -39.39 7.28 9.57
CA VAL A 934 -39.92 6.42 10.65
C VAL A 934 -41.44 6.59 10.80
N GLU A 935 -41.95 7.82 10.78
CA GLU A 935 -43.39 8.10 10.74
C GLU A 935 -44.10 7.48 9.51
N CYS A 936 -43.39 7.23 8.41
CA CYS A 936 -43.90 6.53 7.20
C CYS A 936 -43.57 5.03 7.11
N CYS A 937 -42.75 4.49 8.03
CA CYS A 937 -42.46 3.06 8.15
C CYS A 937 -43.38 2.38 9.18
N GLU A 938 -43.82 3.12 10.20
CA GLU A 938 -44.67 2.62 11.29
C GLU A 938 -46.19 2.85 11.04
N VAL A 939 -46.56 3.17 9.80
CA VAL A 939 -47.93 3.40 9.29
C VAL A 939 -48.18 2.57 8.03
#